data_AF-A0A5N6L3S7-F1
#
_entry.id   AF-A0A5N6L3S7-F1
#
_cell.length_a   1.000
_cell.length_b   1.000
_cell.length_c   1.000
_cell.angle_alpha   90.00
_cell.angle_beta   90.00
_cell.angle_gamma   90.00
#
_symmetry.space_group_name_H-M   'P 1'
#
loop_
_entity.id
_entity.type
_entity.pdbx_description
1 polymer ?
#
loop_
_entity_poly.entity_id
_entity_poly.type
_entity_poly.pdbx_seq_one_letter_code
_entity_poly.pdbx_strand_id
1 'polypeptide(L)'
;MDLNAVQDVGTDLLENITTYFHKIPGSAIVLRYVRSSYQNDPFRSAIELFLFLFAVRYLLRPSYPVQKHKGFVELTEDEIDDMVNEWQPEPLVAPPTAIEEAELEKRPVIVGMTGPKSRLSTGRTVSNLATLNFYNFVANETLKEKAVQTLRQYGVGPCGPPGFYGTQDVHMKTEADVATHLGAPACIVYAQSFSTISSVIPAFSKRGDIIVADKAVNFAIRKGIQISRSSVRWYEHNDMEDLERVLQRVIKEQRGRPLTRRFIVTEGIFENIGDTVDLPAVIELKLKYKFRLILDETWSYGVLGRSGRGLTEEQHVDATLVDMIVGSLAGPLSAGGGFCAGSEDIVEHQRISSSAYTFSAALPAMLATTASETIQMLQEHPELIGQLRENTKALRAQLDPRSEWVNSTSVEGNPVQILVLKPEVVGSRKLSVHDQEVIMQEVVDEVSRRTNCDVRRTLTMHTVTGQWSADHASEEPARGSWCCSQRPGLAGDTGAQGVRDDWAEPERGREGGHDNSTCHHESRLAAPLTWRAETKRWQFGGGKMADVGRRFPSSLLLSCHCALRRCIPRSFSQLPRQLFSTESSTPHSLSAAFAFLANPDNQLSAHPRCCAARWPYVYDHNNTLHELELTCPGHAAHQQHHEKRDIVVVTATAAPVIVGLSIVYSPYNNDGSCKTAGEVKSDFEKIEGYSGVRIYGTDCGQVANVIAAAKPKSMSIFAGIYDISDIASEVSLLAQGFSGGWEGVTAVSIGNELVNSGKASVSQVVAAVNIARPLLRAAGFKGDVVTVDTFNTVIANPELCEASDFAAVNAHPFFDPTATAQNAGPWAKKTLADVKAACGGKKTVITEVGWPSAGNANGAAIPSEQNQKDAIASIKSTFSKDVTVFSAFNDLWKTNSAATFNTEQWWGIYGQSTQ
;
A
#
# COMPACT_ATOMS: atom_id res chain seq x y z
N MET A 1 25.30 -39.75 -75.59
CA MET A 1 24.23 -40.34 -74.75
C MET A 1 22.92 -40.07 -75.46
N ASP A 2 22.17 -41.12 -75.71
CA ASP A 2 20.92 -41.10 -76.47
C ASP A 2 19.81 -40.41 -75.66
N LEU A 3 19.09 -39.46 -76.26
CA LEU A 3 18.05 -38.67 -75.59
C LEU A 3 16.91 -39.55 -75.08
N ASN A 4 16.63 -40.65 -75.77
CA ASN A 4 15.61 -41.62 -75.36
C ASN A 4 16.02 -42.36 -74.08
N ALA A 5 17.31 -42.68 -73.92
CA ALA A 5 17.81 -43.34 -72.71
C ALA A 5 17.77 -42.41 -71.48
N VAL A 6 17.94 -41.10 -71.67
CA VAL A 6 17.79 -40.11 -70.59
C VAL A 6 16.32 -39.95 -70.19
N GLN A 7 15.41 -40.05 -71.17
CA GLN A 7 13.97 -39.95 -70.92
C GLN A 7 13.44 -41.18 -70.18
N ASP A 8 13.87 -42.39 -70.56
CA ASP A 8 13.49 -43.65 -69.89
C ASP A 8 14.03 -43.71 -68.45
N VAL A 9 15.28 -43.28 -68.22
CA VAL A 9 15.84 -43.18 -66.87
C VAL A 9 15.10 -42.12 -66.03
N GLY A 10 14.64 -41.04 -66.65
CA GLY A 10 13.83 -40.02 -66.00
C GLY A 10 12.45 -40.51 -65.60
N THR A 11 11.79 -41.29 -66.45
CA THR A 11 10.47 -41.88 -66.15
C THR A 11 10.55 -42.96 -65.08
N ASP A 12 11.56 -43.82 -65.15
CA ASP A 12 11.78 -44.85 -64.11
C ASP A 12 12.10 -44.22 -62.75
N LEU A 13 12.87 -43.11 -62.73
CA LEU A 13 13.14 -42.39 -61.50
C LEU A 13 11.86 -41.77 -60.91
N LEU A 14 11.01 -41.18 -61.76
CA LEU A 14 9.75 -40.58 -61.35
C LEU A 14 8.74 -41.61 -60.86
N GLU A 15 8.61 -42.77 -61.52
CA GLU A 15 7.74 -43.86 -61.07
C GLU A 15 8.21 -44.44 -59.73
N ASN A 16 9.52 -44.63 -59.57
CA ASN A 16 10.09 -45.07 -58.31
C ASN A 16 9.81 -44.06 -57.19
N ILE A 17 10.06 -42.76 -57.40
CA ILE A 17 9.77 -41.70 -56.42
C ILE A 17 8.29 -41.69 -56.04
N THR A 18 7.40 -41.83 -57.02
CA THR A 18 5.94 -41.84 -56.80
C THR A 18 5.53 -43.06 -55.96
N THR A 19 6.10 -44.22 -56.26
CA THR A 19 5.86 -45.47 -55.53
C THR A 19 6.37 -45.41 -54.09
N TYR A 20 7.53 -44.80 -53.84
CA TYR A 20 8.05 -44.57 -52.49
C TYR A 20 7.24 -43.51 -51.73
N PHE A 21 6.79 -42.46 -52.39
CA PHE A 21 5.95 -41.43 -51.78
C PHE A 21 4.59 -41.99 -51.33
N HIS A 22 3.99 -42.88 -52.11
CA HIS A 22 2.75 -43.57 -51.73
C HIS A 22 2.88 -44.52 -50.53
N LYS A 23 4.09 -44.99 -50.22
CA LYS A 23 4.36 -45.82 -49.03
C LYS A 23 4.43 -45.00 -47.73
N ILE A 24 4.51 -43.67 -47.81
CA ILE A 24 4.50 -42.79 -46.64
C ILE A 24 3.05 -42.63 -46.14
N PRO A 25 2.75 -42.98 -44.88
CA PRO A 25 1.39 -42.83 -44.34
C PRO A 25 0.97 -41.35 -44.34
N GLY A 26 -0.17 -41.05 -44.97
CA GLY A 26 -0.68 -39.68 -45.15
C GLY A 26 -0.41 -39.05 -46.53
N SER A 27 0.40 -39.69 -47.38
CA SER A 27 0.72 -39.21 -48.74
C SER A 27 -0.51 -38.98 -49.64
N ALA A 28 -1.53 -39.83 -49.52
CA ALA A 28 -2.78 -39.69 -50.27
C ALA A 28 -3.59 -38.43 -49.88
N ILE A 29 -3.49 -37.99 -48.63
CA ILE A 29 -4.14 -36.76 -48.14
C ILE A 29 -3.41 -35.54 -48.70
N VAL A 30 -2.08 -35.56 -48.70
CA VAL A 30 -1.24 -34.49 -49.28
C VAL A 30 -1.50 -34.35 -50.78
N LEU A 31 -1.56 -35.46 -51.53
CA LEU A 31 -1.87 -35.45 -52.96
C LEU A 31 -3.28 -34.92 -53.25
N ARG A 32 -4.30 -35.30 -52.46
CA ARG A 32 -5.65 -34.72 -52.57
C ARG A 32 -5.68 -33.24 -52.24
N TYR A 33 -4.95 -32.81 -51.21
CA TYR A 33 -4.85 -31.40 -50.81
C TYR A 33 -4.19 -30.55 -51.91
N VAL A 34 -3.06 -31.01 -52.46
CA VAL A 34 -2.35 -30.33 -53.56
C VAL A 34 -3.22 -30.27 -54.82
N ARG A 35 -3.89 -31.37 -55.18
CA ARG A 35 -4.78 -31.43 -56.34
C ARG A 35 -6.03 -30.55 -56.17
N SER A 36 -6.56 -30.44 -54.96
CA SER A 36 -7.70 -29.57 -54.62
C SER A 36 -7.30 -28.09 -54.57
N SER A 37 -6.11 -27.77 -54.05
CA SER A 37 -5.55 -26.41 -53.99
C SER A 37 -5.29 -25.85 -55.40
N TYR A 38 -4.77 -26.68 -56.32
CA TYR A 38 -4.47 -26.27 -57.70
C TYR A 38 -5.71 -25.97 -58.56
N GLN A 39 -6.90 -26.44 -58.18
CA GLN A 39 -8.09 -26.34 -59.03
C GLN A 39 -8.78 -24.96 -59.00
N ASN A 40 -8.50 -24.09 -58.02
CA ASN A 40 -9.34 -22.90 -57.81
C ASN A 40 -8.62 -21.54 -57.69
N ASP A 41 -7.30 -21.47 -57.50
CA ASP A 41 -6.56 -20.19 -57.61
C ASP A 41 -5.05 -20.42 -57.71
N PRO A 42 -4.43 -20.29 -58.90
CA PRO A 42 -3.00 -20.50 -59.07
C PRO A 42 -2.16 -19.46 -58.31
N PHE A 43 -2.69 -18.27 -58.02
CA PHE A 43 -1.97 -17.22 -57.29
C PHE A 43 -1.86 -17.57 -55.80
N ARG A 44 -2.92 -18.12 -55.22
CA ARG A 44 -2.91 -18.61 -53.84
C ARG A 44 -1.93 -19.78 -53.67
N SER A 45 -1.94 -20.76 -54.57
CA SER A 45 -0.99 -21.88 -54.50
C SER A 45 0.46 -21.41 -54.69
N ALA A 46 0.70 -20.36 -55.50
CA ALA A 46 2.02 -19.75 -55.64
C ALA A 46 2.47 -19.05 -54.35
N ILE A 47 1.58 -18.34 -53.65
CA ILE A 47 1.86 -17.72 -52.35
C ILE A 47 2.09 -18.78 -51.27
N GLU A 48 1.26 -19.82 -51.20
CA GLU A 48 1.42 -20.91 -50.24
C GLU A 48 2.73 -21.66 -50.48
N LEU A 49 3.10 -21.90 -51.74
CA LEU A 49 4.40 -22.49 -52.09
C LEU A 49 5.55 -21.55 -51.75
N PHE A 50 5.43 -20.25 -52.00
CA PHE A 50 6.43 -19.27 -51.61
C PHE A 50 6.61 -19.22 -50.09
N LEU A 51 5.51 -19.20 -49.32
CA LEU A 51 5.55 -19.20 -47.86
C LEU A 51 6.11 -20.51 -47.31
N PHE A 52 5.78 -21.64 -47.93
CA PHE A 52 6.37 -22.94 -47.58
C PHE A 52 7.87 -22.98 -47.86
N LEU A 53 8.31 -22.56 -49.05
CA LEU A 53 9.72 -22.46 -49.41
C LEU A 53 10.46 -21.44 -48.54
N PHE A 54 9.81 -20.33 -48.17
CA PHE A 54 10.33 -19.35 -47.23
C PHE A 54 10.48 -19.94 -45.83
N ALA A 55 9.48 -20.68 -45.33
CA ALA A 55 9.52 -21.35 -44.04
C ALA A 55 10.59 -22.44 -44.00
N VAL A 56 10.67 -23.28 -45.04
CA VAL A 56 11.74 -24.28 -45.20
C VAL A 56 13.09 -23.60 -45.27
N ARG A 57 13.25 -22.53 -46.06
CA ARG A 57 14.48 -21.75 -46.13
C ARG A 57 14.81 -21.05 -44.82
N TYR A 58 13.83 -20.64 -44.02
CA TYR A 58 14.01 -20.01 -42.72
C TYR A 58 14.42 -21.03 -41.65
N LEU A 59 13.77 -22.20 -41.62
CA LEU A 59 14.04 -23.30 -40.69
C LEU A 59 15.34 -24.05 -41.02
N LEU A 60 15.66 -24.19 -42.31
CA LEU A 60 16.93 -24.74 -42.78
C LEU A 60 17.99 -23.67 -42.97
N ARG A 61 17.66 -22.38 -42.79
CA ARG A 61 18.69 -21.36 -42.65
C ARG A 61 19.45 -21.80 -41.41
N PRO A 62 20.76 -22.06 -41.49
CA PRO A 62 21.52 -22.15 -40.26
C PRO A 62 21.20 -20.87 -39.50
N SER A 63 20.73 -21.00 -38.24
CA SER A 63 20.69 -19.86 -37.31
C SER A 63 21.97 -19.11 -37.58
N TYR A 64 21.85 -17.82 -37.92
CA TYR A 64 22.97 -16.97 -38.30
C TYR A 64 24.20 -17.50 -37.59
N PRO A 65 25.26 -17.94 -38.29
CA PRO A 65 26.49 -18.18 -37.57
C PRO A 65 26.71 -16.85 -36.88
N VAL A 66 26.48 -16.81 -35.56
CA VAL A 66 27.13 -15.84 -34.69
C VAL A 66 28.53 -15.98 -35.20
N GLN A 67 29.03 -14.96 -35.92
CA GLN A 67 30.38 -15.03 -36.43
C GLN A 67 31.15 -15.50 -35.20
N LYS A 68 31.64 -16.75 -35.21
CA LYS A 68 32.63 -17.16 -34.21
C LYS A 68 33.68 -16.15 -34.52
N HIS A 69 33.72 -15.08 -33.72
CA HIS A 69 34.55 -13.92 -33.99
C HIS A 69 35.91 -14.54 -34.30
N LYS A 70 36.49 -14.23 -35.47
CA LYS A 70 37.82 -14.74 -35.80
C LYS A 70 38.74 -14.20 -34.69
N GLY A 71 39.00 -15.02 -33.67
CA GLY A 71 39.52 -14.57 -32.38
C GLY A 71 38.82 -15.12 -31.12
N PHE A 72 37.76 -15.93 -31.21
CA PHE A 72 37.19 -16.61 -30.05
C PHE A 72 38.09 -17.80 -29.68
N VAL A 73 38.95 -17.60 -28.68
CA VAL A 73 39.77 -18.65 -28.07
C VAL A 73 38.81 -19.62 -27.36
N GLU A 74 38.83 -20.90 -27.75
CA GLU A 74 38.11 -21.94 -27.00
C GLU A 74 38.90 -22.20 -25.72
N LEU A 75 38.44 -21.61 -24.63
CA LEU A 75 39.02 -21.76 -23.30
C LEU A 75 38.87 -23.22 -22.83
N THR A 76 39.93 -23.74 -22.24
CA THR A 76 39.92 -25.02 -21.51
C THR A 76 39.04 -24.92 -20.26
N GLU A 77 38.57 -26.05 -19.72
CA GLU A 77 37.78 -26.05 -18.48
C GLU A 77 38.55 -25.40 -17.32
N ASP A 78 39.87 -25.62 -17.27
CA ASP A 78 40.76 -24.99 -16.29
C ASP A 78 40.83 -23.47 -16.46
N GLU A 79 40.95 -22.96 -17.70
CA GLU A 79 40.93 -21.50 -17.96
C GLU A 79 39.56 -20.87 -17.65
N ILE A 80 38.47 -21.61 -17.85
CA ILE A 80 37.13 -21.15 -17.45
C ILE A 80 37.04 -21.07 -15.93
N ASP A 81 37.52 -22.09 -15.22
CA ASP A 81 37.53 -22.10 -13.76
C ASP A 81 38.44 -21.00 -13.21
N ASP A 82 39.61 -20.77 -13.79
CA ASP A 82 40.51 -19.66 -13.43
C ASP A 82 39.85 -18.30 -13.69
N MET A 83 39.20 -18.12 -14.85
CA MET A 83 38.44 -16.89 -15.12
C MET A 83 37.26 -16.70 -14.17
N VAL A 84 36.58 -17.78 -13.75
CA VAL A 84 35.50 -17.72 -12.76
C VAL A 84 36.06 -17.39 -11.38
N ASN A 85 37.24 -17.89 -11.03
CA ASN A 85 37.93 -17.60 -9.78
C ASN A 85 38.48 -16.17 -9.74
N GLU A 86 38.92 -15.64 -10.89
CA GLU A 86 39.41 -14.26 -11.05
C GLU A 86 38.29 -13.23 -11.25
N TRP A 87 37.10 -13.67 -11.70
CA TRP A 87 35.98 -12.78 -11.96
C TRP A 87 35.43 -12.19 -10.66
N GLN A 88 35.61 -10.87 -10.52
CA GLN A 88 34.91 -10.09 -9.51
C GLN A 88 33.71 -9.38 -10.16
N PRO A 89 32.48 -9.59 -9.67
CA PRO A 89 31.33 -8.83 -10.15
C PRO A 89 31.55 -7.34 -9.88
N GLU A 90 31.28 -6.51 -10.87
CA GLU A 90 31.14 -5.07 -10.62
C GLU A 90 30.06 -4.84 -9.56
N PRO A 91 30.30 -3.99 -8.55
CA PRO A 91 29.29 -3.63 -7.59
C PRO A 91 28.04 -3.09 -8.29
N LEU A 92 26.87 -3.63 -7.94
CA LEU A 92 25.57 -3.17 -8.48
C LEU A 92 25.26 -1.71 -8.11
N VAL A 93 25.97 -1.18 -7.11
CA VAL A 93 25.86 0.18 -6.61
C VAL A 93 27.26 0.75 -6.41
N ALA A 94 27.42 2.04 -6.67
CA ALA A 94 28.65 2.74 -6.33
C ALA A 94 28.94 2.62 -4.83
N PRO A 95 30.21 2.63 -4.41
CA PRO A 95 30.55 2.67 -2.98
C PRO A 95 29.91 3.91 -2.34
N PRO A 96 29.34 3.77 -1.14
CA PRO A 96 28.73 4.90 -0.45
C PRO A 96 29.77 5.99 -0.19
N THR A 97 29.33 7.24 -0.30
CA THR A 97 30.15 8.40 0.08
C THR A 97 30.36 8.42 1.59
N ALA A 98 31.42 9.08 2.06
CA ALA A 98 31.70 9.19 3.51
C ALA A 98 30.53 9.80 4.31
N ILE A 99 29.70 10.64 3.67
CA ILE A 99 28.48 11.20 4.27
C ILE A 99 27.40 10.12 4.40
N GLU A 100 27.16 9.34 3.35
CA GLU A 100 26.18 8.26 3.37
C GLU A 100 26.54 7.18 4.38
N GLU A 101 27.83 6.83 4.50
CA GLU A 101 28.32 5.90 5.53
C GLU A 101 28.07 6.45 6.93
N ALA A 102 28.46 7.71 7.20
CA ALA A 102 28.24 8.35 8.49
C ALA A 102 26.74 8.48 8.84
N GLU A 103 25.88 8.72 7.85
CA GLU A 103 24.44 8.71 8.03
C GLU A 103 23.90 7.30 8.31
N LEU A 104 24.41 6.28 7.61
CA LEU A 104 23.99 4.89 7.79
C LEU A 104 24.31 4.41 9.20
N GLU A 105 25.50 4.72 9.70
CA GLU A 105 25.95 4.39 11.06
C GLU A 105 25.09 5.04 12.14
N LYS A 106 24.57 6.24 11.87
CA LYS A 106 23.71 7.00 12.80
C LYS A 106 22.24 6.59 12.75
N ARG A 107 21.81 5.76 11.80
CA ARG A 107 20.38 5.40 11.65
C ARG A 107 19.89 4.61 12.86
N PRO A 108 18.83 5.08 13.54
CA PRO A 108 18.24 4.34 14.65
C PRO A 108 17.61 3.05 14.14
N VAL A 109 17.93 1.92 14.80
CA VAL A 109 17.33 0.62 14.50
C VAL A 109 16.13 0.42 15.41
N ILE A 110 14.94 0.28 14.80
CA ILE A 110 13.70 -0.02 15.53
C ILE A 110 13.64 -1.52 15.83
N VAL A 111 13.33 -1.86 17.08
CA VAL A 111 13.14 -3.24 17.56
C VAL A 111 11.68 -3.44 17.95
N GLY A 112 11.02 -4.37 17.27
CA GLY A 112 9.61 -4.70 17.48
C GLY A 112 8.68 -4.08 16.44
N MET A 113 7.39 -4.02 16.75
CA MET A 113 6.39 -3.41 15.86
C MET A 113 6.62 -1.92 15.68
N THR A 114 6.48 -1.44 14.45
CA THR A 114 6.46 -0.01 14.13
C THR A 114 5.11 0.59 14.47
N GLY A 115 5.13 1.67 15.24
CA GLY A 115 3.94 2.39 15.69
C GLY A 115 4.28 3.75 16.26
N PRO A 116 3.28 4.54 16.70
CA PRO A 116 3.48 5.90 17.21
C PRO A 116 4.52 6.00 18.32
N LYS A 117 4.71 4.92 19.10
CA LYS A 117 5.85 4.74 19.99
C LYS A 117 6.61 3.49 19.56
N SER A 118 7.89 3.66 19.28
CA SER A 118 8.77 2.60 18.79
C SER A 118 9.96 2.45 19.75
N ARG A 119 10.39 1.20 19.99
CA ARG A 119 11.56 0.90 20.82
C ARG A 119 12.78 0.82 19.93
N LEU A 120 13.87 1.48 20.30
CA LEU A 120 15.14 1.42 19.58
C LEU A 120 16.01 0.26 20.09
N SER A 121 16.98 -0.18 19.29
CA SER A 121 17.98 -1.20 19.67
C SER A 121 18.80 -0.80 20.90
N THR A 122 18.93 0.50 21.15
CA THR A 122 19.55 1.08 22.35
C THR A 122 18.70 0.90 23.62
N GLY A 123 17.49 0.36 23.50
CA GLY A 123 16.55 0.16 24.61
C GLY A 123 15.62 1.35 24.90
N ARG A 124 15.87 2.52 24.31
CA ARG A 124 15.06 3.73 24.48
C ARG A 124 13.74 3.63 23.71
N THR A 125 12.65 4.13 24.28
CA THR A 125 11.36 4.25 23.58
C THR A 125 11.18 5.69 23.08
N VAL A 126 10.89 5.85 21.81
CA VAL A 126 10.74 7.14 21.13
C VAL A 126 9.39 7.24 20.42
N SER A 127 8.88 8.46 20.27
CA SER A 127 7.70 8.75 19.47
C SER A 127 8.09 8.80 18.00
N ASN A 128 7.49 7.95 17.17
CA ASN A 128 7.82 7.84 15.76
C ASN A 128 7.02 8.84 14.93
N LEU A 129 7.67 9.94 14.51
CA LEU A 129 7.12 10.97 13.63
C LEU A 129 7.66 10.83 12.20
N ALA A 130 8.15 9.64 11.83
CA ALA A 130 8.67 9.34 10.50
C ALA A 130 7.92 8.18 9.84
N THR A 131 6.82 7.74 10.45
CA THR A 131 6.01 6.61 9.97
C THR A 131 4.87 7.09 9.08
N LEU A 132 4.59 6.31 8.03
CA LEU A 132 3.44 6.51 7.14
C LEU A 132 2.19 5.76 7.63
N ASN A 133 2.27 5.15 8.81
CA ASN A 133 1.18 4.45 9.47
C ASN A 133 0.26 5.47 10.19
N PHE A 134 -0.43 6.32 9.41
CA PHE A 134 -1.17 7.48 9.93
C PHE A 134 -2.23 7.11 10.94
N TYR A 135 -2.93 5.98 10.75
CA TYR A 135 -4.03 5.54 11.62
C TYR A 135 -3.63 4.46 12.63
N ASN A 136 -2.33 4.13 12.70
CA ASN A 136 -1.82 3.02 13.51
C ASN A 136 -2.45 1.64 13.19
N PHE A 137 -2.87 1.40 11.95
CA PHE A 137 -3.52 0.16 11.53
C PHE A 137 -2.61 -1.07 11.57
N VAL A 138 -1.28 -0.90 11.45
CA VAL A 138 -0.32 -2.00 11.64
C VAL A 138 -0.47 -2.67 13.02
N ALA A 139 -0.91 -1.93 14.04
CA ALA A 139 -1.13 -2.46 15.38
C ALA A 139 -2.57 -2.95 15.64
N ASN A 140 -3.47 -2.82 14.66
CA ASN A 140 -4.86 -3.19 14.83
C ASN A 140 -5.02 -4.73 14.83
N GLU A 141 -5.48 -5.28 15.96
CA GLU A 141 -5.66 -6.73 16.12
C GLU A 141 -6.72 -7.32 15.19
N THR A 142 -7.78 -6.56 14.86
CA THR A 142 -8.82 -7.02 13.92
C THR A 142 -8.24 -7.19 12.51
N LEU A 143 -7.44 -6.22 12.02
CA LEU A 143 -6.75 -6.36 10.73
C LEU A 143 -5.75 -7.52 10.74
N LYS A 144 -5.01 -7.69 11.84
CA LYS A 144 -4.09 -8.84 12.00
C LYS A 144 -4.83 -10.17 11.95
N GLU A 145 -5.94 -10.31 12.65
CA GLU A 145 -6.76 -11.53 12.64
C GLU A 145 -7.26 -11.85 11.23
N LYS A 146 -7.76 -10.85 10.50
CA LYS A 146 -8.20 -10.98 9.09
C LYS A 146 -7.06 -11.38 8.17
N ALA A 147 -5.89 -10.77 8.33
CA ALA A 147 -4.69 -11.12 7.57
C ALA A 147 -4.24 -12.57 7.85
N VAL A 148 -4.25 -13.00 9.11
CA VAL A 148 -3.91 -14.38 9.51
C VAL A 148 -4.93 -15.38 8.96
N GLN A 149 -6.23 -15.07 8.99
CA GLN A 149 -7.27 -15.91 8.38
C GLN A 149 -7.05 -16.06 6.88
N THR A 150 -6.78 -14.95 6.19
CA THR A 150 -6.46 -14.97 4.75
C THR A 150 -5.21 -15.80 4.47
N LEU A 151 -4.15 -15.64 5.26
CA LEU A 151 -2.92 -16.41 5.10
C LEU A 151 -3.14 -17.92 5.32
N ARG A 152 -4.01 -18.31 6.27
CA ARG A 152 -4.38 -19.72 6.47
C ARG A 152 -5.15 -20.30 5.29
N GLN A 153 -5.93 -19.49 4.58
CA GLN A 153 -6.75 -19.92 3.46
C GLN A 153 -5.99 -19.93 2.12
N TYR A 154 -5.22 -18.87 1.84
CA TYR A 154 -4.58 -18.65 0.53
C TYR A 154 -3.05 -18.84 0.55
N GLY A 155 -2.45 -19.00 1.73
CA GLY A 155 -0.99 -19.02 1.89
C GLY A 155 -0.37 -17.62 1.84
N VAL A 156 0.97 -17.58 1.71
CA VAL A 156 1.75 -16.33 1.76
C VAL A 156 1.65 -15.48 0.48
N GLY A 157 1.26 -16.07 -0.65
CA GLY A 157 1.09 -15.35 -1.90
C GLY A 157 0.91 -16.29 -3.10
N PRO A 158 0.44 -15.75 -4.24
CA PRO A 158 0.10 -16.56 -5.40
C PRO A 158 1.31 -17.03 -6.24
N CYS A 159 2.51 -16.47 -6.02
CA CYS A 159 3.77 -16.81 -6.72
C CYS A 159 3.69 -16.78 -8.26
N GLY A 160 2.71 -16.08 -8.83
CA GLY A 160 2.47 -16.01 -10.27
C GLY A 160 1.83 -14.69 -10.67
N PRO A 161 1.96 -14.28 -11.94
CA PRO A 161 1.36 -13.05 -12.43
C PRO A 161 -0.16 -13.17 -12.53
N PRO A 162 -0.90 -12.05 -12.38
CA PRO A 162 -2.37 -12.02 -12.48
C PRO A 162 -2.94 -12.70 -13.73
N GLY A 163 -2.30 -12.52 -14.89
CA GLY A 163 -2.75 -13.08 -16.18
C GLY A 163 -2.60 -14.60 -16.33
N PHE A 164 -2.01 -15.29 -15.34
CA PHE A 164 -1.91 -16.75 -15.30
C PHE A 164 -2.75 -17.30 -14.14
N TYR A 165 -2.09 -17.74 -13.06
CA TYR A 165 -2.70 -18.28 -11.84
C TYR A 165 -2.55 -17.32 -10.64
N GLY A 166 -2.20 -16.05 -10.91
CA GLY A 166 -1.94 -15.05 -9.88
C GLY A 166 -3.19 -14.40 -9.29
N THR A 167 -4.29 -14.37 -10.04
CA THR A 167 -5.53 -13.70 -9.62
C THR A 167 -6.33 -14.58 -8.67
N GLN A 168 -6.80 -13.98 -7.58
CA GLN A 168 -7.58 -14.62 -6.52
C GLN A 168 -8.82 -13.74 -6.27
N ASP A 169 -9.85 -14.32 -5.67
CA ASP A 169 -11.10 -13.62 -5.33
C ASP A 169 -10.87 -12.39 -4.43
N VAL A 170 -9.91 -12.46 -3.50
CA VAL A 170 -9.52 -11.31 -2.66
C VAL A 170 -9.02 -10.13 -3.49
N HIS A 171 -8.33 -10.37 -4.61
CA HIS A 171 -7.88 -9.28 -5.50
C HIS A 171 -9.07 -8.60 -6.16
N MET A 172 -10.02 -9.38 -6.69
CA MET A 172 -11.23 -8.86 -7.33
C MET A 172 -12.10 -8.07 -6.33
N LYS A 173 -12.17 -8.54 -5.08
CA LYS A 173 -12.85 -7.82 -4.01
C LYS A 173 -12.16 -6.48 -3.74
N THR A 174 -10.84 -6.46 -3.57
CA THR A 174 -10.09 -5.21 -3.36
C THR A 174 -10.25 -4.23 -4.55
N GLU A 175 -10.26 -4.72 -5.80
CA GLU A 175 -10.54 -3.89 -6.98
C GLU A 175 -11.93 -3.24 -6.87
N ALA A 176 -12.96 -4.01 -6.53
CA ALA A 176 -14.32 -3.52 -6.39
C ALA A 176 -14.47 -2.52 -5.23
N ASP A 177 -13.83 -2.78 -4.09
CA ASP A 177 -13.89 -1.92 -2.90
C ASP A 177 -13.20 -0.58 -3.16
N VAL A 178 -12.03 -0.57 -3.82
CA VAL A 178 -11.33 0.66 -4.22
C VAL A 178 -12.15 1.45 -5.23
N ALA A 179 -12.69 0.79 -6.26
CA ALA A 179 -13.52 1.45 -7.26
C ALA A 179 -14.77 2.11 -6.64
N THR A 180 -15.46 1.38 -5.77
CA THR A 180 -16.65 1.85 -5.06
C THR A 180 -16.31 3.00 -4.11
N HIS A 181 -15.19 2.92 -3.41
CA HIS A 181 -14.77 3.97 -2.49
C HIS A 181 -14.46 5.27 -3.23
N LEU A 182 -13.68 5.22 -4.33
CA LEU A 182 -13.36 6.39 -5.15
C LEU A 182 -14.58 6.94 -5.91
N GLY A 183 -15.59 6.12 -6.18
CA GLY A 183 -16.67 6.46 -7.11
C GLY A 183 -16.27 6.32 -8.58
N ALA A 184 -15.28 5.47 -8.86
CA ALA A 184 -14.83 5.17 -10.22
C ALA A 184 -15.53 3.91 -10.77
N PRO A 185 -15.73 3.77 -12.09
CA PRO A 185 -16.40 2.60 -12.67
C PRO A 185 -15.67 1.27 -12.42
N ALA A 186 -14.35 1.27 -12.49
CA ALA A 186 -13.52 0.08 -12.37
C ALA A 186 -12.15 0.41 -11.78
N CYS A 187 -11.48 -0.60 -11.24
CA CYS A 187 -10.13 -0.49 -10.69
C CYS A 187 -9.31 -1.76 -10.98
N ILE A 188 -8.00 -1.61 -11.09
CA ILE A 188 -7.02 -2.70 -11.20
C ILE A 188 -5.96 -2.56 -10.12
N VAL A 189 -5.57 -3.67 -9.47
CA VAL A 189 -4.50 -3.65 -8.43
C VAL A 189 -3.16 -4.14 -8.97
N TYR A 190 -2.10 -3.53 -8.47
CA TYR A 190 -0.70 -3.82 -8.75
C TYR A 190 0.01 -4.26 -7.48
N ALA A 191 0.98 -5.16 -7.61
CA ALA A 191 1.71 -5.71 -6.46
C ALA A 191 2.64 -4.70 -5.76
N GLN A 192 3.09 -3.65 -6.46
CA GLN A 192 3.98 -2.63 -5.90
C GLN A 192 3.53 -1.22 -6.31
N SER A 193 3.52 -0.29 -5.36
CA SER A 193 3.04 1.09 -5.56
C SER A 193 3.93 1.85 -6.55
N PHE A 194 5.24 1.82 -6.36
CA PHE A 194 6.21 2.51 -7.24
C PHE A 194 6.13 2.08 -8.72
N SER A 195 5.95 0.78 -8.97
CA SER A 195 5.88 0.25 -10.33
C SER A 195 4.52 0.45 -11.00
N THR A 196 3.51 0.91 -10.26
CA THR A 196 2.15 1.14 -10.75
C THR A 196 2.16 2.26 -11.78
N ILE A 197 2.40 3.51 -11.37
CA ILE A 197 2.32 4.65 -12.29
C ILE A 197 3.37 4.59 -13.41
N SER A 198 4.56 4.08 -13.09
CA SER A 198 5.63 3.90 -14.07
C SER A 198 5.31 2.85 -15.14
N SER A 199 4.32 1.97 -14.91
CA SER A 199 3.79 1.04 -15.90
C SER A 199 2.48 1.50 -16.54
N VAL A 200 1.64 2.24 -15.81
CA VAL A 200 0.38 2.81 -16.31
C VAL A 200 0.65 3.78 -17.47
N ILE A 201 1.58 4.74 -17.28
CA ILE A 201 1.91 5.74 -18.30
C ILE A 201 2.29 5.09 -19.65
N PRO A 202 3.28 4.16 -19.73
CA PRO A 202 3.65 3.53 -21.00
C PRO A 202 2.60 2.55 -21.56
N ALA A 203 1.63 2.09 -20.77
CA ALA A 203 0.50 1.28 -21.26
C ALA A 203 -0.40 2.08 -22.22
N PHE A 204 -0.54 3.40 -21.97
CA PHE A 204 -1.40 4.30 -22.75
C PHE A 204 -0.64 5.27 -23.65
N SER A 205 0.55 5.72 -23.25
CA SER A 205 1.36 6.67 -23.99
C SER A 205 2.60 6.00 -24.57
N LYS A 206 2.82 6.17 -25.87
CA LYS A 206 3.94 5.59 -26.62
C LYS A 206 4.67 6.67 -27.41
N ARG A 207 5.75 6.27 -28.10
CA ARG A 207 6.43 7.13 -29.07
C ARG A 207 5.42 7.73 -30.07
N GLY A 208 5.38 9.05 -30.16
CA GLY A 208 4.47 9.82 -31.02
C GLY A 208 3.30 10.48 -30.28
N ASP A 209 3.01 10.06 -29.05
CA ASP A 209 2.04 10.74 -28.18
C ASP A 209 2.69 11.91 -27.42
N ILE A 210 1.85 12.73 -26.80
CA ILE A 210 2.29 13.93 -26.07
C ILE A 210 1.86 13.84 -24.61
N ILE A 211 2.81 14.11 -23.71
CA ILE A 211 2.58 14.24 -22.27
C ILE A 211 2.89 15.68 -21.87
N VAL A 212 1.96 16.33 -21.19
CA VAL A 212 2.14 17.60 -20.50
C VAL A 212 2.20 17.28 -19.01
N ALA A 213 3.32 17.53 -18.35
CA ALA A 213 3.54 17.13 -16.96
C ALA A 213 3.96 18.31 -16.08
N ASP A 214 3.51 18.30 -14.83
CA ASP A 214 3.96 19.26 -13.82
C ASP A 214 5.46 19.07 -13.55
N LYS A 215 6.21 20.15 -13.39
CA LYS A 215 7.66 20.06 -13.11
C LYS A 215 8.01 19.44 -11.76
N ALA A 216 7.09 19.42 -10.79
CA ALA A 216 7.34 18.88 -9.46
C ALA A 216 7.01 17.39 -9.30
N VAL A 217 6.48 16.74 -10.35
CA VAL A 217 6.05 15.33 -10.26
C VAL A 217 7.11 14.39 -9.68
N ASN A 218 6.65 13.40 -8.91
CA ASN A 218 7.47 12.43 -8.22
C ASN A 218 8.33 11.58 -9.16
N PHE A 219 9.31 10.90 -8.56
CA PHE A 219 10.28 10.11 -9.31
C PHE A 219 9.65 8.96 -10.10
N ALA A 220 8.60 8.32 -9.57
CA ALA A 220 7.91 7.22 -10.23
C ALA A 220 7.23 7.68 -11.53
N ILE A 221 6.56 8.84 -11.51
CA ILE A 221 5.97 9.48 -12.68
C ILE A 221 7.05 9.77 -13.73
N ARG A 222 8.17 10.41 -13.32
CA ARG A 222 9.27 10.73 -14.25
C ARG A 222 9.82 9.48 -14.95
N LYS A 223 9.94 8.37 -14.21
CA LYS A 223 10.35 7.08 -14.80
C LYS A 223 9.31 6.54 -15.76
N GLY A 224 8.02 6.63 -15.46
CA GLY A 224 6.95 6.28 -16.40
C GLY A 224 7.00 7.10 -17.69
N ILE A 225 7.18 8.42 -17.57
CA ILE A 225 7.34 9.34 -18.70
C ILE A 225 8.56 8.93 -19.54
N GLN A 226 9.70 8.66 -18.91
CA GLN A 226 10.93 8.21 -19.57
C GLN A 226 10.71 6.89 -20.34
N ILE A 227 10.05 5.91 -19.72
CA ILE A 227 9.75 4.60 -20.32
C ILE A 227 8.79 4.74 -21.51
N SER A 228 7.83 5.67 -21.46
CA SER A 228 6.84 5.89 -22.51
C SER A 228 7.45 6.33 -23.86
N ARG A 229 8.62 6.97 -23.83
CA ARG A 229 9.28 7.59 -25.00
C ARG A 229 8.39 8.58 -25.75
N SER A 230 7.43 9.19 -25.05
CA SER A 230 6.50 10.18 -25.58
C SER A 230 7.18 11.54 -25.73
N SER A 231 6.58 12.45 -26.50
CA SER A 231 7.00 13.85 -26.54
C SER A 231 6.53 14.54 -25.27
N VAL A 232 7.47 15.01 -24.44
CA VAL A 232 7.14 15.64 -23.15
C VAL A 232 7.14 17.16 -23.29
N ARG A 233 6.21 17.81 -22.59
CA ARG A 233 6.15 19.25 -22.35
C ARG A 233 5.97 19.45 -20.85
N TRP A 234 6.74 20.38 -20.29
CA TRP A 234 6.67 20.70 -18.87
C TRP A 234 5.96 22.05 -18.70
N TYR A 235 5.15 22.18 -17.66
CA TYR A 235 4.63 23.46 -17.19
C TYR A 235 5.14 23.74 -15.77
N GLU A 236 5.26 25.01 -15.39
CA GLU A 236 5.70 25.39 -14.05
C GLU A 236 4.77 24.82 -12.98
N HIS A 237 5.36 24.45 -11.84
CA HIS A 237 4.64 23.73 -10.80
C HIS A 237 3.41 24.50 -10.30
N ASN A 238 2.25 23.83 -10.36
CA ASN A 238 0.95 24.36 -9.94
C ASN A 238 0.54 25.70 -10.63
N ASP A 239 1.16 26.06 -11.76
CA ASP A 239 0.84 27.26 -12.54
C ASP A 239 -0.15 26.92 -13.67
N MET A 240 -1.42 27.28 -13.46
CA MET A 240 -2.49 27.00 -14.42
C MET A 240 -2.44 27.89 -15.67
N GLU A 241 -1.86 29.09 -15.58
CA GLU A 241 -1.66 29.97 -16.73
C GLU A 241 -0.57 29.41 -17.64
N ASP A 242 0.52 28.91 -17.06
CA ASP A 242 1.58 28.24 -17.80
C ASP A 242 1.12 26.92 -18.40
N LEU A 243 0.32 26.14 -17.66
CA LEU A 243 -0.34 24.95 -18.18
C LEU A 243 -1.19 25.29 -19.42
N GLU A 244 -2.07 26.30 -19.33
CA GLU A 244 -2.90 26.73 -20.46
C GLU A 244 -2.03 27.15 -21.66
N ARG A 245 -0.97 27.93 -21.43
CA ARG A 245 -0.02 28.34 -22.47
C ARG A 245 0.62 27.14 -23.17
N VAL A 246 1.06 26.13 -22.41
CA VAL A 246 1.66 24.90 -22.95
C VAL A 246 0.63 24.09 -23.74
N LEU A 247 -0.60 23.95 -23.23
CA LEU A 247 -1.68 23.24 -23.93
C LEU A 247 -2.02 23.92 -25.27
N GLN A 248 -2.16 25.25 -25.29
CA GLN A 248 -2.40 26.02 -26.51
C GLN A 248 -1.27 25.82 -27.54
N ARG A 249 -0.01 25.85 -27.09
CA ARG A 249 1.15 25.59 -27.95
C ARG A 249 1.10 24.19 -28.55
N VAL A 250 0.79 23.17 -27.76
CA VAL A 250 0.64 21.79 -28.25
C VAL A 250 -0.46 21.69 -29.30
N ILE A 251 -1.63 22.32 -29.09
CA ILE A 251 -2.71 22.32 -30.09
C ILE A 251 -2.26 22.98 -31.39
N LYS A 252 -1.56 24.12 -31.31
CA LYS A 252 -1.04 24.83 -32.48
C LYS A 252 -0.04 23.97 -33.25
N GLU A 253 0.88 23.31 -32.57
CA GLU A 253 1.89 22.40 -33.16
C GLU A 253 1.27 21.15 -33.82
N GLN A 254 0.12 20.69 -33.31
CA GLN A 254 -0.58 19.51 -33.84
C GLN A 254 -1.61 19.85 -34.93
N ARG A 255 -1.85 21.13 -35.23
CA ARG A 255 -2.81 21.53 -36.26
C ARG A 255 -2.38 20.99 -37.63
N GLY A 256 -3.27 20.24 -38.29
CA GLY A 256 -3.01 19.62 -39.60
C GLY A 256 -2.21 18.32 -39.54
N ARG A 257 -1.84 17.83 -38.35
CA ARG A 257 -1.23 16.52 -38.14
C ARG A 257 -2.29 15.47 -37.77
N PRO A 258 -2.01 14.16 -37.94
CA PRO A 258 -2.89 13.11 -37.43
C PRO A 258 -3.15 13.29 -35.93
N LEU A 259 -4.37 12.96 -35.50
CA LEU A 259 -4.75 13.10 -34.10
C LEU A 259 -3.90 12.17 -33.23
N THR A 260 -3.08 12.74 -32.34
CA THR A 260 -2.24 12.01 -31.38
C THR A 260 -2.91 11.97 -30.00
N ARG A 261 -2.56 10.96 -29.20
CA ARG A 261 -3.03 10.90 -27.81
C ARG A 261 -2.26 11.91 -26.99
N ARG A 262 -2.96 12.56 -26.08
CA ARG A 262 -2.48 13.72 -25.33
C ARG A 262 -2.92 13.59 -23.87
N PHE A 263 -1.96 13.65 -22.96
CA PHE A 263 -2.16 13.45 -21.53
C PHE A 263 -1.63 14.65 -20.74
N ILE A 264 -2.34 15.01 -19.68
CA ILE A 264 -1.85 15.83 -18.57
C ILE A 264 -1.52 14.85 -17.43
N VAL A 265 -0.36 15.03 -16.79
CA VAL A 265 0.09 14.19 -15.67
C VAL A 265 0.45 15.09 -14.48
N THR A 266 -0.19 14.87 -13.35
CA THR A 266 0.02 15.61 -12.10
C THR A 266 -0.22 14.71 -10.88
N GLU A 267 0.20 15.18 -9.71
CA GLU A 267 -0.09 14.55 -8.42
C GLU A 267 -1.27 15.24 -7.72
N GLY A 268 -1.94 14.51 -6.83
CA GLY A 268 -2.96 15.05 -5.93
C GLY A 268 -2.31 15.84 -4.80
N ILE A 269 -1.52 15.16 -3.96
CA ILE A 269 -0.51 15.79 -3.08
C ILE A 269 0.86 15.52 -3.70
N PHE A 270 1.64 16.58 -3.94
CA PHE A 270 2.99 16.44 -4.47
C PHE A 270 3.93 15.88 -3.42
N GLU A 271 4.53 14.71 -3.68
CA GLU A 271 5.44 14.04 -2.75
C GLU A 271 6.60 14.95 -2.29
N ASN A 272 7.14 15.76 -3.21
CA ASN A 272 8.35 16.56 -2.99
C ASN A 272 8.09 17.95 -2.39
N ILE A 273 6.85 18.44 -2.44
CA ILE A 273 6.50 19.83 -2.06
C ILE A 273 5.44 19.82 -0.96
N GLY A 274 4.53 18.87 -1.00
CA GLY A 274 3.50 18.63 0.02
C GLY A 274 2.23 19.45 -0.20
N ASP A 275 2.19 20.31 -1.21
CA ASP A 275 1.01 21.06 -1.64
C ASP A 275 0.11 20.20 -2.55
N THR A 276 -0.99 20.79 -3.02
CA THR A 276 -1.99 20.11 -3.85
C THR A 276 -2.23 20.85 -5.16
N VAL A 277 -2.48 20.10 -6.23
CA VAL A 277 -2.88 20.70 -7.52
C VAL A 277 -4.27 21.35 -7.42
N ASP A 278 -4.49 22.44 -8.17
CA ASP A 278 -5.83 22.96 -8.45
C ASP A 278 -6.55 22.04 -9.46
N LEU A 279 -7.18 20.99 -8.95
CA LEU A 279 -7.84 19.98 -9.77
C LEU A 279 -9.02 20.57 -10.58
N PRO A 280 -9.91 21.42 -10.03
CA PRO A 280 -10.95 22.08 -10.82
C PRO A 280 -10.41 22.81 -12.06
N ALA A 281 -9.35 23.60 -11.91
CA ALA A 281 -8.75 24.33 -13.03
C ALA A 281 -8.13 23.37 -14.07
N VAL A 282 -7.41 22.33 -13.64
CA VAL A 282 -6.88 21.30 -14.54
C VAL A 282 -8.01 20.60 -15.31
N ILE A 283 -9.14 20.30 -14.65
CA ILE A 283 -10.30 19.67 -15.29
C ILE A 283 -10.93 20.60 -16.32
N GLU A 284 -11.06 21.90 -16.04
CA GLU A 284 -11.55 22.88 -17.00
C GLU A 284 -10.64 22.91 -18.25
N LEU A 285 -9.33 23.05 -18.05
CA LEU A 285 -8.35 23.10 -19.12
C LEU A 285 -8.32 21.81 -19.93
N LYS A 286 -8.38 20.63 -19.29
CA LYS A 286 -8.40 19.36 -20.02
C LYS A 286 -9.62 19.25 -20.91
N LEU A 287 -10.79 19.68 -20.44
CA LEU A 287 -12.04 19.62 -21.21
C LEU A 287 -12.00 20.62 -22.37
N LYS A 288 -11.53 21.85 -22.13
CA LYS A 288 -11.35 22.90 -23.15
C LYS A 288 -10.41 22.46 -24.27
N TYR A 289 -9.28 21.86 -23.93
CA TYR A 289 -8.22 21.49 -24.89
C TYR A 289 -8.25 20.02 -25.35
N LYS A 290 -9.16 19.21 -24.79
CA LYS A 290 -9.38 17.78 -25.10
C LYS A 290 -8.16 16.91 -24.80
N PHE A 291 -7.62 17.05 -23.59
CA PHE A 291 -6.56 16.20 -23.03
C PHE A 291 -7.15 15.21 -22.03
N ARG A 292 -6.49 14.06 -21.88
CA ARG A 292 -6.78 13.10 -20.81
C ARG A 292 -5.95 13.42 -19.57
N LEU A 293 -6.43 13.09 -18.38
CA LEU A 293 -5.75 13.33 -17.12
C LEU A 293 -5.33 12.01 -16.44
N ILE A 294 -4.05 11.93 -16.10
CA ILE A 294 -3.50 10.93 -15.16
C ILE A 294 -3.21 11.68 -13.86
N LEU A 295 -3.93 11.34 -12.80
CA LEU A 295 -3.78 11.91 -11.46
C LEU A 295 -3.19 10.85 -10.53
N ASP A 296 -2.07 11.17 -9.88
CA ASP A 296 -1.47 10.32 -8.84
C ASP A 296 -1.97 10.75 -7.45
N GLU A 297 -2.83 9.95 -6.85
CA GLU A 297 -3.44 10.12 -5.52
C GLU A 297 -2.67 9.34 -4.43
N THR A 298 -1.42 8.92 -4.67
CA THR A 298 -0.64 8.09 -3.73
C THR A 298 -0.60 8.61 -2.30
N TRP A 299 -0.51 9.94 -2.11
CA TRP A 299 -0.41 10.57 -0.79
C TRP A 299 -1.72 11.16 -0.27
N SER A 300 -2.72 11.30 -1.15
CA SER A 300 -4.02 11.90 -0.83
C SER A 300 -5.11 10.85 -0.60
N TYR A 301 -5.07 9.71 -1.28
CA TYR A 301 -6.03 8.62 -1.08
C TYR A 301 -5.91 8.03 0.33
N GLY A 302 -7.03 7.91 1.02
CA GLY A 302 -7.10 7.54 2.43
C GLY A 302 -6.73 8.67 3.40
N VAL A 303 -6.54 9.91 2.94
CA VAL A 303 -6.08 11.06 3.76
C VAL A 303 -6.96 12.29 3.54
N LEU A 304 -7.07 12.75 2.30
CA LEU A 304 -7.87 13.94 1.95
C LEU A 304 -9.34 13.56 1.71
N GLY A 305 -10.21 14.55 1.87
CA GLY A 305 -11.66 14.38 1.79
C GLY A 305 -12.28 13.99 3.13
N ARG A 306 -13.61 14.05 3.20
CA ARG A 306 -14.36 13.68 4.42
C ARG A 306 -14.31 12.18 4.68
N SER A 307 -14.38 11.36 3.63
CA SER A 307 -14.35 9.90 3.70
C SER A 307 -13.01 9.30 3.29
N GLY A 308 -12.03 10.12 2.92
CA GLY A 308 -10.69 9.66 2.59
C GLY A 308 -10.56 9.22 1.14
N ARG A 309 -11.40 9.74 0.22
CA ARG A 309 -11.36 9.39 -1.20
C ARG A 309 -10.24 10.10 -1.96
N GLY A 310 -9.56 11.04 -1.32
CA GLY A 310 -8.46 11.80 -1.94
C GLY A 310 -8.87 13.19 -2.39
N LEU A 311 -8.06 13.77 -3.27
CA LEU A 311 -8.17 15.15 -3.71
C LEU A 311 -9.48 15.40 -4.47
N THR A 312 -9.95 14.42 -5.25
CA THR A 312 -11.25 14.49 -5.95
C THR A 312 -12.40 14.83 -4.99
N GLU A 313 -12.48 14.18 -3.82
CA GLU A 313 -13.50 14.49 -2.82
C GLU A 313 -13.26 15.84 -2.12
N GLU A 314 -12.00 16.14 -1.76
CA GLU A 314 -11.62 17.38 -1.07
C GLU A 314 -11.98 18.63 -1.87
N GLN A 315 -11.72 18.63 -3.18
CA GLN A 315 -12.00 19.76 -4.07
C GLN A 315 -13.34 19.63 -4.82
N HIS A 316 -14.19 18.70 -4.41
CA HIS A 316 -15.54 18.48 -4.95
C HIS A 316 -15.59 18.22 -6.47
N VAL A 317 -14.60 17.49 -6.98
CA VAL A 317 -14.51 17.05 -8.36
C VAL A 317 -15.03 15.62 -8.49
N ASP A 318 -15.93 15.38 -9.43
CA ASP A 318 -16.37 14.02 -9.75
C ASP A 318 -15.17 13.19 -10.27
N ALA A 319 -14.89 12.07 -9.59
CA ALA A 319 -13.81 11.16 -9.94
C ALA A 319 -13.91 10.64 -11.39
N THR A 320 -15.11 10.56 -11.97
CA THR A 320 -15.31 10.14 -13.37
C THR A 320 -14.75 11.15 -14.38
N LEU A 321 -14.50 12.39 -13.97
CA LEU A 321 -13.82 13.36 -14.81
C LEU A 321 -12.32 13.09 -14.89
N VAL A 322 -11.72 12.32 -14.00
CA VAL A 322 -10.31 11.94 -14.09
C VAL A 322 -10.19 10.62 -14.87
N ASP A 323 -9.47 10.62 -16.00
CA ASP A 323 -9.40 9.44 -16.87
C ASP A 323 -8.70 8.25 -16.19
N MET A 324 -7.61 8.52 -15.46
CA MET A 324 -6.85 7.52 -14.71
C MET A 324 -6.47 8.10 -13.35
N ILE A 325 -7.02 7.51 -12.28
CA ILE A 325 -6.63 7.78 -10.90
C ILE A 325 -5.68 6.67 -10.46
N VAL A 326 -4.42 7.01 -10.27
CA VAL A 326 -3.39 6.07 -9.81
C VAL A 326 -3.13 6.32 -8.33
N GLY A 327 -2.94 5.29 -7.53
CA GLY A 327 -2.65 5.49 -6.11
C GLY A 327 -1.96 4.31 -5.45
N SER A 328 -1.63 4.48 -4.17
CA SER A 328 -0.95 3.49 -3.36
C SER A 328 -1.92 2.83 -2.36
N LEU A 329 -1.76 1.53 -2.17
CA LEU A 329 -2.35 0.78 -1.05
C LEU A 329 -1.41 0.69 0.16
N ALA A 330 -0.16 1.14 0.00
CA ALA A 330 0.78 1.32 1.10
C ALA A 330 0.60 2.70 1.76
N GLY A 331 1.10 2.85 2.99
CA GLY A 331 0.97 4.10 3.77
C GLY A 331 -0.34 4.14 4.56
N PRO A 332 -1.31 5.02 4.22
CA PRO A 332 -2.57 5.16 4.97
C PRO A 332 -3.32 3.84 5.16
N LEU A 333 -3.34 3.00 4.12
CA LEU A 333 -4.08 1.74 4.12
C LEU A 333 -3.34 0.58 4.79
N SER A 334 -2.08 0.77 5.18
CA SER A 334 -1.23 -0.21 5.88
C SER A 334 -1.13 -1.58 5.21
N ALA A 335 -1.33 -1.63 3.89
CA ALA A 335 -1.15 -2.82 3.07
C ALA A 335 0.12 -2.67 2.20
N GLY A 336 0.13 -3.26 1.01
CA GLY A 336 1.15 -3.06 0.00
C GLY A 336 0.51 -3.07 -1.39
N GLY A 337 1.25 -2.55 -2.37
CA GLY A 337 0.76 -2.45 -3.74
C GLY A 337 0.20 -1.08 -4.10
N GLY A 338 -0.28 -0.97 -5.34
CA GLY A 338 -0.90 0.24 -5.87
C GLY A 338 -2.12 -0.11 -6.69
N PHE A 339 -2.83 0.89 -7.18
CA PHE A 339 -4.02 0.70 -7.99
C PHE A 339 -4.10 1.73 -9.11
N CYS A 340 -4.91 1.43 -10.12
CA CYS A 340 -5.33 2.38 -11.14
C CYS A 340 -6.84 2.24 -11.34
N ALA A 341 -7.58 3.32 -11.11
CA ALA A 341 -9.02 3.40 -11.26
C ALA A 341 -9.40 4.28 -12.46
N GLY A 342 -10.47 3.92 -13.15
CA GLY A 342 -10.94 4.61 -14.35
C GLY A 342 -12.12 3.88 -14.98
N SER A 343 -12.34 4.08 -16.28
CA SER A 343 -13.35 3.30 -17.03
C SER A 343 -12.96 1.83 -17.15
N GLU A 344 -13.94 0.94 -17.32
CA GLU A 344 -13.71 -0.50 -17.59
C GLU A 344 -12.70 -0.73 -18.72
N ASP A 345 -12.82 0.02 -19.83
CA ASP A 345 -11.92 -0.09 -20.98
C ASP A 345 -10.46 0.24 -20.63
N ILE A 346 -10.24 1.18 -19.70
CA ILE A 346 -8.91 1.55 -19.20
C ILE A 346 -8.35 0.43 -18.32
N VAL A 347 -9.18 -0.17 -17.47
CA VAL A 347 -8.78 -1.30 -16.62
C VAL A 347 -8.42 -2.52 -17.46
N GLU A 348 -9.29 -2.92 -18.39
CA GLU A 348 -9.07 -4.09 -19.23
C GLU A 348 -7.88 -3.94 -20.17
N HIS A 349 -7.65 -2.73 -20.72
CA HIS A 349 -6.45 -2.47 -21.51
C HIS A 349 -5.17 -2.64 -20.69
N GLN A 350 -5.16 -2.23 -19.42
CA GLN A 350 -4.00 -2.40 -18.55
C GLN A 350 -3.69 -3.86 -18.26
N ARG A 351 -4.71 -4.73 -18.10
CA ARG A 351 -4.52 -6.16 -17.80
C ARG A 351 -3.65 -6.88 -18.85
N ILE A 352 -3.66 -6.42 -20.10
CA ILE A 352 -2.88 -7.01 -21.20
C ILE A 352 -1.63 -6.21 -21.57
N SER A 353 -1.58 -4.91 -21.27
CA SER A 353 -0.54 -4.01 -21.80
C SER A 353 0.42 -3.45 -20.76
N SER A 354 0.05 -3.50 -19.47
CA SER A 354 0.87 -2.94 -18.39
C SER A 354 1.96 -3.92 -17.95
N SER A 355 3.22 -3.53 -18.09
CA SER A 355 4.37 -4.41 -17.79
C SER A 355 4.41 -4.92 -16.35
N ALA A 356 4.18 -4.06 -15.35
CA ALA A 356 4.16 -4.47 -13.95
C ALA A 356 2.95 -5.35 -13.58
N TYR A 357 1.90 -5.36 -14.40
CA TYR A 357 0.76 -6.25 -14.19
C TYR A 357 0.99 -7.60 -14.88
N THR A 358 1.44 -7.59 -16.14
CA THR A 358 1.61 -8.82 -16.94
C THR A 358 2.81 -9.66 -16.50
N PHE A 359 3.91 -9.03 -16.10
CA PHE A 359 5.21 -9.70 -15.88
C PHE A 359 5.70 -9.69 -14.43
N SER A 360 4.87 -9.26 -13.48
CA SER A 360 5.16 -9.34 -12.05
C SER A 360 4.19 -10.28 -11.36
N ALA A 361 4.60 -10.88 -10.23
CA ALA A 361 3.70 -11.66 -9.39
C ALA A 361 2.57 -10.76 -8.86
N ALA A 362 1.37 -11.32 -8.70
CA ALA A 362 0.24 -10.62 -8.11
C ALA A 362 0.50 -10.24 -6.64
N LEU A 363 -0.27 -9.27 -6.14
CA LEU A 363 -0.20 -8.85 -4.73
C LEU A 363 -0.44 -10.06 -3.81
N PRO A 364 0.26 -10.19 -2.67
CA PRO A 364 -0.09 -11.20 -1.68
C PRO A 364 -1.53 -11.05 -1.18
N ALA A 365 -2.26 -12.16 -1.08
CA ALA A 365 -3.66 -12.23 -0.67
C ALA A 365 -3.94 -11.45 0.63
N MET A 366 -3.07 -11.63 1.63
CA MET A 366 -3.19 -10.95 2.93
C MET A 366 -3.13 -9.42 2.80
N LEU A 367 -2.34 -8.88 1.87
CA LEU A 367 -2.22 -7.43 1.66
C LEU A 367 -3.45 -6.90 0.92
N ALA A 368 -3.98 -7.64 -0.04
CA ALA A 368 -5.23 -7.30 -0.72
C ALA A 368 -6.41 -7.23 0.27
N THR A 369 -6.55 -8.25 1.12
CA THR A 369 -7.56 -8.25 2.19
C THR A 369 -7.33 -7.11 3.18
N THR A 370 -6.08 -6.86 3.59
CA THR A 370 -5.77 -5.75 4.51
C THR A 370 -6.20 -4.41 3.92
N ALA A 371 -5.93 -4.15 2.63
CA ALA A 371 -6.34 -2.91 1.98
C ALA A 371 -7.88 -2.75 1.96
N SER A 372 -8.60 -3.82 1.61
CA SER A 372 -10.07 -3.86 1.59
C SER A 372 -10.68 -3.61 2.98
N GLU A 373 -10.19 -4.31 4.01
CA GLU A 373 -10.69 -4.14 5.38
C GLU A 373 -10.33 -2.76 5.94
N THR A 374 -9.17 -2.20 5.60
CA THR A 374 -8.81 -0.83 6.01
C THR A 374 -9.72 0.22 5.36
N ILE A 375 -10.06 0.08 4.07
CA ILE A 375 -11.03 0.96 3.40
C ILE A 375 -12.39 0.89 4.13
N GLN A 376 -12.84 -0.32 4.45
CA GLN A 376 -14.08 -0.50 5.21
C GLN A 376 -14.01 0.17 6.58
N MET A 377 -12.91 0.02 7.32
CA MET A 377 -12.72 0.70 8.62
C MET A 377 -12.77 2.22 8.48
N LEU A 378 -12.15 2.81 7.46
CA LEU A 378 -12.21 4.26 7.22
C LEU A 378 -13.64 4.75 6.92
N GLN A 379 -14.45 3.92 6.25
CA GLN A 379 -15.86 4.22 5.96
C GLN A 379 -16.76 4.08 7.20
N GLU A 380 -16.54 3.06 8.01
CA GLU A 380 -17.29 2.80 9.25
C GLU A 380 -16.95 3.79 10.36
N HIS A 381 -15.68 4.26 10.39
CA HIS A 381 -15.11 5.12 11.42
C HIS A 381 -14.55 6.43 10.85
N PRO A 382 -15.39 7.34 10.32
CA PRO A 382 -14.93 8.61 9.74
C PRO A 382 -14.24 9.53 10.76
N GLU A 383 -14.43 9.30 12.06
CA GLU A 383 -13.71 9.97 13.14
C GLU A 383 -12.18 9.78 13.06
N LEU A 384 -11.70 8.68 12.46
CA LEU A 384 -10.26 8.44 12.25
C LEU A 384 -9.63 9.52 11.38
N ILE A 385 -10.30 9.86 10.28
CA ILE A 385 -9.86 10.90 9.34
C ILE A 385 -9.97 12.27 10.01
N GLY A 386 -11.06 12.51 10.74
CA GLY A 386 -11.24 13.73 11.54
C GLY A 386 -10.10 13.94 12.55
N GLN A 387 -9.76 12.91 13.31
CA GLN A 387 -8.68 12.96 14.30
C GLN A 387 -7.31 13.16 13.65
N LEU A 388 -7.03 12.49 12.51
CA LEU A 388 -5.81 12.72 11.76
C LEU A 388 -5.69 14.19 11.33
N ARG A 389 -6.77 14.77 10.80
CA ARG A 389 -6.81 16.17 10.38
C ARG A 389 -6.54 17.13 11.54
N GLU A 390 -7.18 16.92 12.70
CA GLU A 390 -6.93 17.73 13.89
C GLU A 390 -5.49 17.61 14.38
N ASN A 391 -4.92 16.40 14.35
CA ASN A 391 -3.52 16.18 14.73
C ASN A 391 -2.54 16.84 13.76
N THR A 392 -2.81 16.77 12.45
CA THR A 392 -2.03 17.46 11.42
C THR A 392 -2.04 18.97 11.65
N LYS A 393 -3.23 19.54 11.92
CA LYS A 393 -3.39 20.96 12.22
C LYS A 393 -2.67 21.37 13.49
N ALA A 394 -2.78 20.57 14.55
CA ALA A 394 -2.08 20.80 15.81
C ALA A 394 -0.56 20.76 15.62
N LEU A 395 -0.03 19.76 14.92
CA LEU A 395 1.40 19.64 14.62
C LEU A 395 1.88 20.83 13.79
N ARG A 396 1.16 21.17 12.72
CA ARG A 396 1.49 22.31 11.86
C ARG A 396 1.54 23.60 12.67
N ALA A 397 0.53 23.89 13.49
CA ALA A 397 0.48 25.09 14.31
C ALA A 397 1.64 25.21 15.33
N GLN A 398 2.24 24.08 15.73
CA GLN A 398 3.44 24.08 16.58
C GLN A 398 4.73 24.40 15.80
N LEU A 399 4.78 24.07 14.51
CA LEU A 399 5.96 24.22 13.66
C LEU A 399 5.95 25.55 12.89
N ASP A 400 4.79 25.92 12.33
CA ASP A 400 4.58 27.08 11.45
C ASP A 400 3.25 27.77 11.85
N PRO A 401 3.24 29.07 12.24
CA PRO A 401 4.29 30.08 12.07
C PRO A 401 5.25 30.26 13.24
N ARG A 402 5.23 29.38 14.25
CA ARG A 402 6.00 29.55 15.49
C ARG A 402 7.51 29.55 15.29
N SER A 403 8.03 28.81 14.32
CA SER A 403 9.46 28.79 14.04
C SER A 403 9.91 30.05 13.30
N GLU A 404 11.00 30.67 13.74
CA GLU A 404 11.64 31.76 13.00
C GLU A 404 12.47 31.25 11.80
N TRP A 405 12.84 29.97 11.80
CA TRP A 405 13.80 29.40 10.84
C TRP A 405 13.17 28.57 9.73
N VAL A 406 12.11 27.82 10.05
CA VAL A 406 11.49 26.87 9.12
C VAL A 406 10.03 27.22 8.87
N ASN A 407 9.53 26.87 7.70
CA ASN A 407 8.11 26.86 7.35
C ASN A 407 7.73 25.49 6.81
N SER A 408 6.42 25.18 6.81
CA SER A 408 5.90 23.94 6.24
C SER A 408 5.25 24.20 4.89
N THR A 409 5.77 23.58 3.83
CA THR A 409 5.21 23.73 2.47
C THR A 409 3.98 22.84 2.25
N SER A 410 3.74 21.87 3.14
CA SER A 410 2.60 20.96 3.04
C SER A 410 1.25 21.69 3.15
N VAL A 411 0.22 21.21 2.45
CA VAL A 411 -1.16 21.68 2.64
C VAL A 411 -1.70 21.31 4.04
N GLU A 412 -2.71 22.03 4.57
CA GLU A 412 -3.26 21.81 5.92
C GLU A 412 -3.75 20.36 6.14
N GLY A 413 -4.30 19.72 5.11
CA GLY A 413 -4.78 18.34 5.18
C GLY A 413 -3.70 17.26 5.07
N ASN A 414 -2.44 17.63 4.75
CA ASN A 414 -1.38 16.65 4.50
C ASN A 414 -0.68 16.25 5.82
N PRO A 415 -0.80 14.99 6.28
CA PRO A 415 -0.19 14.53 7.53
C PRO A 415 1.34 14.49 7.45
N VAL A 416 1.92 14.50 6.25
CA VAL A 416 3.36 14.58 6.01
C VAL A 416 3.75 16.05 5.95
N GLN A 417 4.32 16.59 7.03
CA GLN A 417 4.80 17.97 7.09
C GLN A 417 6.22 18.05 6.53
N ILE A 418 6.35 18.77 5.42
CA ILE A 418 7.59 19.03 4.70
C ILE A 418 8.13 20.37 5.19
N LEU A 419 9.20 20.33 5.98
CA LEU A 419 9.83 21.53 6.52
C LEU A 419 11.00 21.98 5.66
N VAL A 420 11.01 23.25 5.28
CA VAL A 420 12.11 23.91 4.56
C VAL A 420 12.57 25.15 5.32
N LEU A 421 13.82 25.57 5.08
CA LEU A 421 14.32 26.83 5.64
C LEU A 421 13.64 28.01 4.96
N LYS A 422 13.25 28.98 5.77
CA LYS A 422 12.61 30.20 5.27
C LYS A 422 13.55 30.96 4.32
N PRO A 423 13.07 31.49 3.18
CA PRO A 423 13.90 32.22 2.22
C PRO A 423 14.68 33.39 2.84
N GLU A 424 14.11 34.05 3.85
CA GLU A 424 14.75 35.16 4.56
C GLU A 424 15.98 34.69 5.37
N VAL A 425 15.92 33.47 5.91
CA VAL A 425 17.02 32.85 6.68
C VAL A 425 18.13 32.43 5.72
N VAL A 426 17.76 31.80 4.61
CA VAL A 426 18.70 31.40 3.55
C VAL A 426 19.41 32.64 2.98
N GLY A 427 18.66 33.70 2.67
CA GLY A 427 19.19 34.93 2.11
C GLY A 427 20.06 35.72 3.09
N SER A 428 19.63 35.88 4.34
CA SER A 428 20.38 36.64 5.36
C SER A 428 21.70 35.97 5.74
N ARG A 429 21.74 34.64 5.77
CA ARG A 429 22.94 33.85 6.12
C ARG A 429 23.74 33.38 4.92
N LYS A 430 23.26 33.63 3.69
CA LYS A 430 23.87 33.19 2.43
C LYS A 430 24.17 31.68 2.42
N LEU A 431 23.20 30.89 2.88
CA LEU A 431 23.35 29.43 2.98
C LEU A 431 23.33 28.81 1.59
N SER A 432 24.39 28.08 1.23
CA SER A 432 24.37 27.22 0.05
C SER A 432 23.39 26.05 0.25
N VAL A 433 23.02 25.36 -0.83
CA VAL A 433 22.21 24.13 -0.74
C VAL A 433 22.86 23.14 0.23
N HIS A 434 24.18 22.94 0.11
CA HIS A 434 24.92 22.05 1.00
C HIS A 434 24.86 22.50 2.47
N ASP A 435 24.96 23.80 2.75
CA ASP A 435 24.84 24.30 4.13
C ASP A 435 23.45 24.04 4.70
N GLN A 436 22.40 24.20 3.88
CA GLN A 436 21.03 23.88 4.29
C GLN A 436 20.88 22.38 4.60
N GLU A 437 21.46 21.50 3.77
CA GLU A 437 21.47 20.05 3.98
C GLU A 437 22.12 19.67 5.32
N VAL A 438 23.31 20.24 5.60
CA VAL A 438 24.04 20.00 6.86
C VAL A 438 23.23 20.50 8.05
N ILE A 439 22.68 21.71 7.99
CA ILE A 439 21.86 22.27 9.08
C ILE A 439 20.64 21.39 9.36
N MET A 440 19.92 20.95 8.32
CA MET A 440 18.74 20.08 8.51
C MET A 440 19.12 18.71 9.09
N GLN A 441 20.25 18.14 8.67
CA GLN A 441 20.76 16.89 9.25
C GLN A 441 21.15 17.07 10.72
N GLU A 442 21.81 18.18 11.07
CA GLU A 442 22.15 18.50 12.46
C GLU A 442 20.90 18.65 13.32
N VAL A 443 19.83 19.28 12.79
CA VAL A 443 18.53 19.37 13.48
C VAL A 443 17.96 17.97 13.74
N VAL A 444 17.98 17.07 12.75
CA VAL A 444 17.49 15.69 12.90
C VAL A 444 18.32 14.90 13.91
N ASP A 445 19.65 15.01 13.83
CA ASP A 445 20.58 14.40 14.79
C ASP A 445 20.30 14.91 16.21
N GLU A 446 20.06 16.22 16.37
CA GLU A 446 19.86 16.83 17.67
C GLU A 446 18.50 16.53 18.28
N VAL A 447 17.44 16.49 17.47
CA VAL A 447 16.12 16.00 17.88
C VAL A 447 16.25 14.56 18.37
N SER A 448 16.93 13.71 17.60
CA SER A 448 17.13 12.31 17.96
C SER A 448 17.97 12.14 19.24
N ARG A 449 18.95 13.03 19.51
CA ARG A 449 19.74 12.98 20.76
C ARG A 449 18.97 13.51 21.97
N ARG A 450 18.40 14.71 21.87
CA ARG A 450 17.86 15.46 23.03
C ARG A 450 16.42 15.11 23.38
N THR A 451 15.65 14.57 22.43
CA THR A 451 14.22 14.32 22.63
C THR A 451 13.88 12.83 22.54
N ASN A 452 12.71 12.47 23.05
CA ASN A 452 12.11 11.14 22.83
C ASN A 452 11.28 11.12 21.54
N CYS A 453 11.75 11.78 20.49
CA CYS A 453 11.11 11.79 19.17
C CYS A 453 12.08 11.27 18.12
N ASP A 454 11.56 10.49 17.18
CA ASP A 454 12.25 10.03 15.99
C ASP A 454 11.68 10.78 14.79
N VAL A 455 12.54 11.57 14.16
CA VAL A 455 12.22 12.38 12.97
C VAL A 455 13.22 11.97 11.91
N ARG A 456 12.76 11.85 10.66
CA ARG A 456 13.61 11.38 9.58
C ARG A 456 13.90 12.49 8.59
N ARG A 457 15.17 12.61 8.23
CA ARG A 457 15.56 13.27 6.98
C ARG A 457 15.34 12.25 5.86
N THR A 458 14.50 12.60 4.89
CA THR A 458 14.39 11.82 3.67
C THR A 458 15.42 12.38 2.70
N LEU A 459 16.54 11.66 2.52
CA LEU A 459 17.47 12.01 1.45
C LEU A 459 16.79 11.77 0.11
N THR A 460 16.96 12.74 -0.79
CA THR A 460 16.53 12.75 -2.20
C THR A 460 15.03 12.94 -2.44
N MET A 461 14.65 14.21 -2.65
CA MET A 461 13.48 14.57 -3.45
C MET A 461 13.90 15.60 -4.50
N HIS A 462 14.02 15.13 -5.74
CA HIS A 462 14.55 15.91 -6.86
C HIS A 462 13.57 17.01 -7.28
N THR A 463 13.85 18.26 -6.94
CA THR A 463 13.28 19.41 -7.63
C THR A 463 14.22 19.82 -8.76
N VAL A 464 13.69 19.98 -9.99
CA VAL A 464 14.48 20.58 -11.09
C VAL A 464 13.92 21.97 -11.32
N THR A 465 14.44 22.92 -10.56
CA THR A 465 14.36 24.35 -10.81
C THR A 465 15.53 24.74 -11.72
N GLY A 466 15.49 24.24 -12.96
CA GLY A 466 16.40 24.65 -14.02
C GLY A 466 15.61 25.01 -15.27
N GLN A 467 15.72 26.25 -15.73
CA GLN A 467 15.22 26.66 -17.04
C GLN A 467 15.79 25.73 -18.12
N TRP A 468 14.93 24.92 -18.72
CA TRP A 468 15.25 24.34 -20.02
C TRP A 468 15.10 25.48 -21.03
N SER A 469 16.21 26.14 -21.38
CA SER A 469 16.19 27.16 -22.43
C SER A 469 15.71 26.49 -23.72
N ALA A 470 14.70 27.10 -24.34
CA ALA A 470 14.00 26.56 -25.51
C ALA A 470 14.82 26.64 -26.81
N ASP A 471 16.12 26.91 -26.75
CA ASP A 471 16.92 27.36 -27.89
C ASP A 471 17.79 26.29 -28.55
N HIS A 472 17.68 25.01 -28.16
CA HIS A 472 18.44 23.92 -28.82
C HIS A 472 17.54 22.89 -29.54
N ALA A 473 16.28 23.26 -29.84
CA ALA A 473 15.36 22.43 -30.61
C ALA A 473 15.21 22.86 -32.09
N SER A 474 16.10 23.73 -32.59
CA SER A 474 16.06 24.22 -33.96
C SER A 474 17.46 24.33 -34.56
N GLU A 475 18.07 23.20 -34.89
CA GLU A 475 18.98 23.03 -36.03
C GLU A 475 19.56 21.61 -36.02
N GLU A 476 18.90 20.67 -36.70
CA GLU A 476 19.62 19.67 -37.49
C GLU A 476 18.67 19.10 -38.56
N PRO A 477 19.09 19.07 -39.84
CA PRO A 477 18.20 18.79 -40.95
C PRO A 477 18.01 17.29 -41.16
N ALA A 478 16.80 16.94 -41.59
CA ALA A 478 16.51 15.68 -42.22
C ALA A 478 17.37 15.48 -43.48
N ARG A 479 18.28 14.50 -43.48
CA ARG A 479 18.74 13.73 -44.65
C ARG A 479 19.33 12.41 -44.19
N GLY A 480 18.67 11.30 -44.52
CA GLY A 480 19.27 9.98 -44.42
C GLY A 480 20.20 9.71 -45.59
N SER A 481 21.21 8.87 -45.38
CA SER A 481 21.79 8.03 -46.42
C SER A 481 22.49 6.82 -45.80
N TRP A 482 22.00 5.64 -46.16
CA TRP A 482 22.77 4.41 -46.13
C TRP A 482 24.06 4.58 -46.95
N CYS A 483 25.22 4.23 -46.41
CA CYS A 483 26.29 3.63 -47.21
C CYS A 483 27.39 3.01 -46.33
N CYS A 484 27.79 1.78 -46.67
CA CYS A 484 29.09 1.20 -46.36
C CYS A 484 30.22 2.20 -46.64
N SER A 485 31.21 2.30 -45.76
CA SER A 485 32.52 2.86 -46.12
C SER A 485 33.64 1.88 -45.81
N GLN A 486 34.39 1.59 -46.85
CA GLN A 486 35.65 0.85 -46.89
C GLN A 486 36.71 1.53 -46.00
N ARG A 487 37.68 0.73 -45.54
CA ARG A 487 38.92 1.16 -44.86
C ARG A 487 39.66 2.26 -45.65
N PRO A 488 40.37 3.17 -44.96
CA PRO A 488 41.61 3.74 -45.48
C PRO A 488 42.81 2.98 -44.90
N GLY A 489 43.71 2.54 -45.78
CA GLY A 489 45.04 2.06 -45.42
C GLY A 489 46.06 3.18 -45.52
N LEU A 490 47.01 3.18 -44.57
CA LEU A 490 48.44 3.52 -44.68
C LEU A 490 48.86 4.66 -45.64
N ALA A 491 49.43 5.74 -45.09
CA ALA A 491 50.81 6.19 -45.35
C ALA A 491 51.10 7.59 -44.75
N GLY A 492 52.21 7.70 -44.02
CA GLY A 492 53.25 8.73 -44.23
C GLY A 492 52.98 10.19 -43.88
N ASP A 493 53.61 10.62 -42.78
CA ASP A 493 54.60 11.71 -42.73
C ASP A 493 54.28 13.16 -43.18
N THR A 494 54.78 14.07 -42.33
CA THR A 494 55.18 15.48 -42.54
C THR A 494 54.14 16.61 -42.51
N GLY A 495 54.32 17.51 -41.52
CA GLY A 495 54.67 18.90 -41.84
C GLY A 495 53.58 19.99 -41.77
N ALA A 496 53.61 20.74 -40.66
CA ALA A 496 53.70 22.22 -40.59
C ALA A 496 52.59 23.15 -41.15
N GLN A 497 52.24 24.14 -40.30
CA GLN A 497 51.79 25.53 -40.59
C GLN A 497 50.42 25.67 -41.31
N GLY A 498 49.50 26.57 -40.96
CA GLY A 498 49.50 27.85 -40.25
C GLY A 498 48.48 28.76 -40.97
N VAL A 499 47.95 29.77 -40.27
CA VAL A 499 47.23 30.97 -40.80
C VAL A 499 45.75 30.72 -41.20
N ARG A 500 44.76 31.18 -40.41
CA ARG A 500 44.17 32.53 -40.25
C ARG A 500 43.27 33.00 -41.40
N ASP A 501 42.06 33.35 -40.98
CA ASP A 501 41.17 34.45 -41.38
C ASP A 501 40.56 34.42 -42.80
N ASP A 502 39.23 34.60 -42.87
CA ASP A 502 38.60 35.92 -43.17
C ASP A 502 37.38 35.86 -44.15
N TRP A 503 36.35 36.68 -43.84
CA TRP A 503 35.16 37.15 -44.63
C TRP A 503 33.98 36.19 -44.88
N ALA A 504 32.77 36.41 -44.34
CA ALA A 504 31.76 37.48 -44.56
C ALA A 504 30.89 37.31 -45.83
N GLU A 505 29.57 37.22 -45.58
CA GLU A 505 28.37 37.34 -46.42
C GLU A 505 28.40 38.45 -47.51
N PRO A 506 27.49 38.52 -48.55
CA PRO A 506 26.02 38.44 -48.40
C PRO A 506 25.11 38.01 -49.59
N GLU A 507 23.84 37.80 -49.23
CA GLU A 507 22.54 37.93 -49.92
C GLU A 507 22.40 38.02 -51.46
N ARG A 508 21.40 37.28 -52.00
CA ARG A 508 20.38 37.77 -52.96
C ARG A 508 19.25 36.76 -53.20
N GLY A 509 17.99 37.24 -53.30
CA GLY A 509 16.78 36.43 -53.48
C GLY A 509 16.14 36.43 -54.88
N ARG A 510 14.86 35.99 -54.90
CA ARG A 510 13.78 36.01 -55.93
C ARG A 510 13.36 34.67 -56.58
N GLU A 511 12.11 34.30 -56.24
CA GLU A 511 10.90 34.06 -57.08
C GLU A 511 10.89 33.18 -58.35
N GLY A 512 9.87 32.30 -58.40
CA GLY A 512 9.17 31.75 -59.59
C GLY A 512 9.85 30.54 -60.27
N GLY A 513 9.21 29.45 -60.69
CA GLY A 513 7.82 29.10 -60.97
C GLY A 513 7.79 28.23 -62.25
N HIS A 514 7.01 27.14 -62.27
CA HIS A 514 6.67 26.25 -63.42
C HIS A 514 7.82 25.45 -64.09
N ASP A 515 7.64 24.28 -64.70
CA ASP A 515 6.66 23.18 -64.68
C ASP A 515 7.28 22.04 -65.53
N ASN A 516 6.82 20.81 -65.33
CA ASN A 516 6.92 19.63 -66.22
C ASN A 516 8.29 19.10 -66.72
N SER A 517 8.61 17.84 -66.37
CA SER A 517 8.26 16.69 -67.25
C SER A 517 8.80 15.34 -66.72
N THR A 518 7.85 14.45 -66.43
CA THR A 518 7.81 13.01 -66.77
C THR A 518 8.95 12.06 -66.38
N CYS A 519 8.63 11.09 -65.52
CA CYS A 519 8.81 9.67 -65.85
C CYS A 519 7.74 8.80 -65.17
N HIS A 520 7.03 8.02 -65.99
CA HIS A 520 5.97 7.07 -65.65
C HIS A 520 6.52 5.83 -64.91
N HIS A 521 5.84 5.37 -63.84
CA HIS A 521 5.11 4.08 -63.87
C HIS A 521 4.31 3.83 -62.56
N GLU A 522 3.00 3.64 -62.76
CA GLU A 522 2.01 2.89 -61.97
C GLU A 522 2.50 1.46 -61.60
N SER A 523 2.04 0.71 -60.58
CA SER A 523 0.99 0.82 -59.56
C SER A 523 1.02 -0.41 -58.61
N ARG A 524 0.27 -0.33 -57.50
CA ARG A 524 -0.38 -1.39 -56.68
C ARG A 524 0.27 -1.93 -55.38
N LEU A 525 -0.43 -1.58 -54.28
CA LEU A 525 -0.98 -2.42 -53.19
C LEU A 525 -0.03 -3.25 -52.28
N ALA A 526 0.08 -2.81 -51.02
CA ALA A 526 -0.07 -3.68 -49.83
C ALA A 526 -0.39 -2.84 -48.58
N ALA A 527 -1.53 -3.12 -47.96
CA ALA A 527 -2.03 -2.50 -46.73
C ALA A 527 -1.38 -3.11 -45.47
N PRO A 528 -1.24 -2.36 -44.35
CA PRO A 528 -0.87 -2.94 -43.07
C PRO A 528 -2.11 -3.44 -42.31
N LEU A 529 -2.09 -4.73 -41.95
CA LEU A 529 -3.11 -5.42 -41.15
C LEU A 529 -3.23 -4.81 -39.75
N THR A 530 -4.27 -4.01 -39.53
CA THR A 530 -4.80 -3.66 -38.21
C THR A 530 -5.84 -4.71 -37.80
N TRP A 531 -5.68 -5.36 -36.65
CA TRP A 531 -6.72 -6.19 -36.05
C TRP A 531 -7.79 -5.27 -35.45
N ARG A 532 -8.90 -5.09 -36.17
CA ARG A 532 -10.16 -4.54 -35.65
C ARG A 532 -10.94 -5.70 -35.03
N ALA A 533 -11.12 -5.69 -33.72
CA ALA A 533 -12.15 -6.51 -33.09
C ALA A 533 -13.49 -5.78 -33.19
N GLU A 534 -14.30 -6.13 -34.20
CA GLU A 534 -15.72 -5.77 -34.24
C GLU A 534 -16.49 -6.68 -33.27
N THR A 535 -17.11 -6.05 -32.28
CA THR A 535 -18.10 -6.64 -31.38
C THR A 535 -19.36 -7.03 -32.15
N LYS A 536 -19.47 -8.30 -32.54
CA LYS A 536 -20.77 -8.90 -32.91
C LYS A 536 -21.38 -9.64 -31.72
N ARG A 537 -22.37 -8.95 -31.16
CA ARG A 537 -23.43 -9.41 -30.26
C ARG A 537 -24.02 -10.75 -30.76
N TRP A 538 -23.84 -11.83 -30.01
CA TRP A 538 -24.62 -13.06 -30.16
C TRP A 538 -25.65 -13.14 -29.04
N GLN A 539 -26.93 -13.17 -29.42
CA GLN A 539 -28.06 -13.43 -28.54
C GLN A 539 -28.04 -14.91 -28.14
N PHE A 540 -27.99 -15.21 -26.84
CA PHE A 540 -28.32 -16.53 -26.32
C PHE A 540 -29.83 -16.58 -26.01
N GLY A 541 -30.58 -17.29 -26.84
CA GLY A 541 -31.90 -17.82 -26.51
C GLY A 541 -31.75 -19.08 -25.65
N GLY A 542 -32.66 -19.26 -24.70
CA GLY A 542 -32.53 -20.16 -23.55
C GLY A 542 -32.46 -21.67 -23.85
N GLY A 543 -31.95 -22.42 -22.88
CA GLY A 543 -32.16 -23.87 -22.80
C GLY A 543 -31.07 -24.67 -22.06
N LYS A 544 -31.28 -24.87 -20.74
CA LYS A 544 -30.86 -25.98 -19.84
C LYS A 544 -29.46 -26.64 -19.94
N MET A 545 -28.80 -26.67 -18.78
CA MET A 545 -27.65 -27.50 -18.38
C MET A 545 -27.87 -29.01 -18.59
N ALA A 546 -26.84 -29.72 -19.09
CA ALA A 546 -26.21 -30.90 -18.47
C ALA A 546 -25.18 -31.55 -19.41
N ASP A 547 -24.06 -32.01 -18.84
CA ASP A 547 -23.10 -33.00 -19.36
C ASP A 547 -22.53 -32.85 -20.79
N VAL A 548 -21.28 -32.39 -20.92
CA VAL A 548 -20.23 -33.08 -21.71
C VAL A 548 -18.85 -32.72 -21.15
N GLY A 549 -18.35 -33.55 -20.23
CA GLY A 549 -16.92 -33.75 -20.06
C GLY A 549 -16.38 -34.69 -21.15
N ARG A 550 -15.12 -34.47 -21.55
CA ARG A 550 -14.30 -35.27 -22.49
C ARG A 550 -14.56 -35.03 -23.98
N ARG A 551 -13.66 -34.25 -24.60
CA ARG A 551 -12.82 -34.62 -25.77
C ARG A 551 -12.24 -33.35 -26.39
N PHE A 552 -10.95 -33.08 -26.15
CA PHE A 552 -10.12 -32.31 -27.07
C PHE A 552 -8.87 -33.14 -27.40
N PRO A 553 -8.44 -33.23 -28.67
CA PRO A 553 -7.32 -34.07 -29.06
C PRO A 553 -5.99 -33.42 -28.68
N SER A 554 -5.15 -34.23 -28.05
CA SER A 554 -3.75 -34.01 -27.76
C SER A 554 -2.91 -34.05 -29.05
N SER A 555 -2.72 -32.91 -29.72
CA SER A 555 -1.72 -32.80 -30.82
C SER A 555 -1.20 -31.38 -31.10
N LEU A 556 -1.09 -30.54 -30.07
CA LEU A 556 -0.36 -29.26 -30.11
C LEU A 556 0.36 -28.97 -28.78
N LEU A 557 0.94 -30.03 -28.19
CA LEU A 557 1.65 -30.03 -26.90
C LEU A 557 3.06 -30.64 -27.02
N LEU A 558 3.76 -30.42 -28.13
CA LEU A 558 5.10 -30.95 -28.36
C LEU A 558 6.08 -29.89 -28.87
N SER A 559 6.22 -28.78 -28.13
CA SER A 559 7.36 -27.85 -28.29
C SER A 559 7.82 -27.15 -26.99
N CYS A 560 7.38 -27.63 -25.82
CA CYS A 560 7.90 -27.15 -24.53
C CYS A 560 8.52 -28.26 -23.65
N HIS A 561 8.69 -29.48 -24.16
CA HIS A 561 9.20 -30.63 -23.38
C HIS A 561 10.68 -30.99 -23.60
N CYS A 562 11.43 -30.22 -24.40
CA CYS A 562 12.88 -30.44 -24.59
C CYS A 562 13.81 -29.45 -23.86
N ALA A 563 13.29 -28.43 -23.18
CA ALA A 563 14.14 -27.41 -22.53
C ALA A 563 14.35 -27.58 -21.01
N LEU A 564 13.71 -28.57 -20.36
CA LEU A 564 13.76 -28.77 -18.90
C LEU A 564 14.43 -30.09 -18.45
N ARG A 565 15.13 -30.80 -19.36
CA ARG A 565 15.81 -32.07 -19.05
C ARG A 565 17.35 -32.02 -19.00
N ARG A 566 17.98 -30.84 -19.05
CA ARG A 566 19.46 -30.70 -19.05
C ARG A 566 20.08 -29.94 -17.87
N CYS A 567 19.34 -29.69 -16.79
CA CYS A 567 19.91 -29.13 -15.55
C CYS A 567 19.47 -29.94 -14.32
N ILE A 568 19.94 -31.19 -14.21
CA ILE A 568 19.98 -31.95 -12.96
C ILE A 568 21.35 -32.64 -12.92
N PRO A 569 22.25 -32.33 -11.97
CA PRO A 569 23.44 -33.14 -11.76
C PRO A 569 23.02 -34.52 -11.21
N ARG A 570 23.58 -35.57 -11.80
CA ARG A 570 23.48 -36.95 -11.30
C ARG A 570 24.31 -37.11 -10.03
N SER A 571 23.75 -36.77 -8.88
CA SER A 571 24.24 -37.26 -7.58
C SER A 571 23.17 -36.97 -6.54
N PHE A 572 22.44 -38.01 -6.13
CA PHE A 572 21.72 -38.22 -4.87
C PHE A 572 20.64 -39.27 -5.12
N SER A 573 21.12 -40.48 -5.40
CA SER A 573 20.32 -41.69 -5.34
C SER A 573 20.98 -42.60 -4.31
N GLN A 574 20.65 -42.44 -3.03
CA GLN A 574 20.75 -43.49 -2.02
C GLN A 574 20.07 -43.06 -0.70
N LEU A 575 19.17 -43.93 -0.23
CA LEU A 575 18.66 -44.13 1.14
C LEU A 575 17.42 -43.32 1.62
N PRO A 576 16.56 -43.93 2.47
CA PRO A 576 15.15 -44.16 2.11
C PRO A 576 14.11 -43.55 3.06
N ARG A 577 12.87 -43.48 2.56
CA ARG A 577 11.64 -43.21 3.32
C ARG A 577 11.38 -44.30 4.36
N GLN A 578 11.28 -43.93 5.64
CA GLN A 578 10.40 -44.56 6.64
C GLN A 578 10.39 -43.73 7.94
N LEU A 579 9.25 -43.79 8.68
CA LEU A 579 8.98 -43.26 10.04
C LEU A 579 8.55 -41.76 10.06
N PHE A 580 7.38 -41.32 10.56
CA PHE A 580 6.38 -41.88 11.47
C PHE A 580 4.97 -41.32 11.14
N SER A 581 3.96 -42.15 11.33
CA SER A 581 2.59 -41.78 11.70
C SER A 581 2.31 -42.34 13.10
N THR A 582 1.85 -41.55 14.06
CA THR A 582 0.89 -41.96 15.12
C THR A 582 0.46 -40.75 15.96
N GLU A 583 -0.80 -40.80 16.39
CA GLU A 583 -1.53 -39.83 17.21
C GLU A 583 -1.11 -39.78 18.70
N SER A 584 -1.48 -38.66 19.34
CA SER A 584 -2.03 -38.52 20.71
C SER A 584 -1.23 -37.75 21.80
N SER A 585 -2.01 -36.86 22.46
CA SER A 585 -1.88 -36.30 23.81
C SER A 585 -0.91 -35.12 24.10
N THR A 586 -1.52 -34.01 24.50
CA THR A 586 -1.02 -32.71 25.04
C THR A 586 -0.33 -32.81 26.42
N PRO A 587 0.15 -31.72 27.05
CA PRO A 587 0.85 -30.50 26.58
C PRO A 587 2.14 -30.21 27.39
N HIS A 588 3.09 -29.44 26.83
CA HIS A 588 3.97 -28.45 27.49
C HIS A 588 5.28 -28.23 26.71
N SER A 589 5.69 -26.95 26.60
CA SER A 589 6.92 -26.41 26.01
C SER A 589 7.01 -26.32 24.47
N LEU A 590 6.27 -25.38 23.88
CA LEU A 590 6.59 -24.83 22.55
C LEU A 590 7.42 -23.55 22.73
N SER A 591 8.72 -23.73 22.85
CA SER A 591 9.72 -22.66 22.72
C SER A 591 10.88 -23.19 21.86
N ALA A 592 10.58 -23.47 20.58
CA ALA A 592 11.58 -23.87 19.58
C ALA A 592 11.00 -23.82 18.15
N ALA A 593 10.53 -22.65 17.71
CA ALA A 593 10.27 -22.37 16.29
C ALA A 593 10.48 -20.89 15.91
N PHE A 594 11.02 -20.07 16.82
CA PHE A 594 11.42 -18.68 16.61
C PHE A 594 12.88 -18.52 17.07
N ALA A 595 13.82 -19.16 16.36
CA ALA A 595 15.26 -19.00 16.61
C ALA A 595 16.11 -19.40 15.39
N PHE A 596 15.70 -19.01 14.19
CA PHE A 596 16.55 -19.06 12.99
C PHE A 596 16.46 -17.71 12.28
N LEU A 597 17.02 -16.66 12.90
CA LEU A 597 17.46 -15.41 12.25
C LEU A 597 18.18 -14.48 13.26
N ALA A 598 18.97 -15.05 14.18
CA ALA A 598 19.88 -14.27 15.03
C ALA A 598 21.05 -15.14 15.51
N ASN A 599 22.15 -15.13 14.77
CA ASN A 599 23.46 -15.43 15.33
C ASN A 599 24.53 -14.65 14.53
N PRO A 600 25.30 -13.72 15.14
CA PRO A 600 26.28 -12.92 14.42
C PRO A 600 27.62 -13.61 14.15
N ASP A 601 27.88 -14.82 14.67
CA ASP A 601 29.21 -15.45 14.56
C ASP A 601 29.18 -16.87 13.98
N ASN A 602 28.76 -17.03 12.73
CA ASN A 602 29.08 -18.27 12.00
C ASN A 602 29.33 -18.01 10.51
N GLN A 603 30.60 -17.85 10.15
CA GLN A 603 31.07 -17.98 8.78
C GLN A 603 30.94 -19.44 8.34
N LEU A 604 29.94 -19.74 7.52
CA LEU A 604 29.91 -20.95 6.69
C LEU A 604 29.35 -20.56 5.31
N SER A 605 30.22 -20.71 4.31
CA SER A 605 30.00 -20.42 2.90
C SER A 605 28.84 -21.23 2.31
N ALA A 606 27.78 -20.55 1.93
CA ALA A 606 26.72 -21.10 1.09
C ALA A 606 26.67 -20.30 -0.22
N HIS A 607 27.22 -20.88 -1.29
CA HIS A 607 27.13 -20.36 -2.66
C HIS A 607 25.66 -20.26 -3.14
N PRO A 608 25.20 -19.11 -3.64
CA PRO A 608 23.92 -19.01 -4.33
C PRO A 608 24.10 -19.27 -5.83
N ARG A 609 23.69 -20.45 -6.32
CA ARG A 609 23.39 -20.65 -7.75
C ARG A 609 21.87 -20.63 -7.93
N CYS A 610 21.32 -19.48 -8.38
CA CYS A 610 20.02 -19.41 -9.04
C CYS A 610 19.91 -18.18 -9.97
N CYS A 611 19.72 -18.48 -11.26
CA CYS A 611 19.04 -17.69 -12.31
C CYS A 611 19.44 -16.21 -12.52
N ALA A 612 20.55 -15.97 -13.24
CA ALA A 612 20.75 -14.74 -14.00
C ALA A 612 20.09 -14.85 -15.40
N ALA A 613 19.12 -13.98 -15.69
CA ALA A 613 18.61 -13.77 -17.05
C ALA A 613 19.60 -12.90 -17.84
N ARG A 614 20.07 -13.41 -18.97
CA ARG A 614 21.04 -12.75 -19.87
C ARG A 614 20.35 -11.65 -20.69
N TRP A 615 20.79 -10.39 -20.58
CA TRP A 615 20.52 -9.32 -21.55
C TRP A 615 21.73 -9.16 -22.48
N PRO A 616 21.57 -8.79 -23.78
CA PRO A 616 22.70 -8.68 -24.71
C PRO A 616 23.34 -7.29 -24.70
N TYR A 617 24.67 -7.25 -24.65
CA TYR A 617 25.52 -6.07 -24.87
C TYR A 617 25.79 -5.84 -26.38
N VAL A 618 25.99 -4.58 -26.78
CA VAL A 618 26.43 -4.15 -28.11
C VAL A 618 27.88 -3.66 -27.99
N TYR A 619 28.81 -4.18 -28.81
CA TYR A 619 30.22 -3.75 -28.89
C TYR A 619 30.50 -3.03 -30.22
N ASP A 620 31.40 -2.04 -30.18
CA ASP A 620 31.92 -1.32 -31.35
C ASP A 620 33.02 -2.12 -32.09
N HIS A 621 33.32 -1.71 -33.33
CA HIS A 621 33.82 -2.53 -34.43
C HIS A 621 35.28 -3.02 -34.39
N ASN A 622 36.10 -2.74 -33.37
CA ASN A 622 37.55 -3.07 -33.46
C ASN A 622 38.20 -3.83 -32.29
N ASN A 623 37.47 -4.24 -31.25
CA ASN A 623 37.85 -5.30 -30.28
C ASN A 623 39.37 -5.47 -29.99
N THR A 624 40.08 -4.40 -29.62
CA THR A 624 41.51 -4.41 -29.23
C THR A 624 41.69 -3.69 -27.89
N LEU A 625 42.39 -4.34 -26.97
CA LEU A 625 42.82 -3.80 -25.68
C LEU A 625 44.08 -2.94 -25.90
N HIS A 626 43.98 -1.65 -25.57
CA HIS A 626 45.13 -0.79 -25.33
C HIS A 626 44.98 -0.13 -23.96
N GLU A 627 46.03 -0.26 -23.16
CA GLU A 627 46.25 0.53 -21.95
C GLU A 627 46.44 1.99 -22.40
N LEU A 628 45.44 2.82 -22.12
CA LEU A 628 45.46 4.26 -22.36
C LEU A 628 45.10 4.93 -21.03
N GLU A 629 46.12 5.33 -20.29
CA GLU A 629 46.03 6.49 -19.40
C GLU A 629 45.57 7.69 -20.24
N LEU A 630 44.25 7.88 -20.33
CA LEU A 630 43.63 9.12 -20.79
C LEU A 630 43.16 9.89 -19.56
N THR A 631 44.12 10.61 -18.98
CA THR A 631 43.81 11.90 -18.37
C THR A 631 43.14 12.77 -19.44
N CYS A 632 41.83 12.97 -19.34
CA CYS A 632 41.18 14.01 -20.13
C CYS A 632 41.48 15.37 -19.48
N PRO A 633 42.16 16.29 -20.19
CA PRO A 633 42.32 17.66 -19.73
C PRO A 633 40.98 18.39 -19.89
N GLY A 634 40.54 19.02 -18.80
CA GLY A 634 39.64 20.18 -18.78
C GLY A 634 38.63 20.32 -19.93
N HIS A 635 37.66 19.42 -20.00
CA HIS A 635 36.32 19.84 -20.42
C HIS A 635 35.46 19.83 -19.17
N ALA A 636 34.99 21.03 -18.80
CA ALA A 636 33.93 21.18 -17.82
C ALA A 636 32.80 20.24 -18.22
N ALA A 637 32.71 19.09 -17.54
CA ALA A 637 31.44 18.47 -17.31
C ALA A 637 30.59 19.60 -16.75
N HIS A 638 29.69 20.14 -17.57
CA HIS A 638 28.59 20.92 -17.04
C HIS A 638 27.83 19.92 -16.16
N GLN A 639 28.26 19.81 -14.90
CA GLN A 639 27.42 19.44 -13.79
C GLN A 639 26.20 20.30 -13.99
N GLN A 640 25.12 19.69 -14.47
CA GLN A 640 23.81 20.28 -14.29
C GLN A 640 23.72 20.50 -12.78
N HIS A 641 23.80 21.76 -12.38
CA HIS A 641 23.51 22.16 -11.00
C HIS A 641 22.05 21.81 -10.77
N HIS A 642 21.82 20.57 -10.33
CA HIS A 642 20.53 20.11 -9.85
C HIS A 642 20.33 20.76 -8.48
N GLU A 643 19.37 21.68 -8.37
CA GLU A 643 18.95 22.23 -7.08
C GLU A 643 18.30 21.09 -6.26
N LYS A 644 19.07 20.45 -5.39
CA LYS A 644 18.51 19.64 -4.31
C LYS A 644 17.90 20.61 -3.30
N ARG A 645 16.68 20.35 -2.85
CA ARG A 645 16.13 20.99 -1.64
C ARG A 645 15.82 19.88 -0.66
N ASP A 646 16.51 19.90 0.47
CA ASP A 646 16.37 18.87 1.49
C ASP A 646 15.36 19.27 2.55
N ILE A 647 14.56 18.28 2.95
CA ILE A 647 13.33 18.43 3.71
C ILE A 647 13.44 17.59 4.98
N VAL A 648 13.06 18.18 6.12
CA VAL A 648 12.76 17.40 7.32
C VAL A 648 11.29 16.99 7.25
N VAL A 649 11.04 15.69 7.28
CA VAL A 649 9.68 15.14 7.23
C VAL A 649 9.22 14.80 8.64
N VAL A 650 8.13 15.43 9.06
CA VAL A 650 7.45 15.11 10.32
C VAL A 650 6.04 14.64 10.01
N THR A 651 5.69 13.41 10.40
CA THR A 651 4.37 12.85 10.18
C THR A 651 3.48 13.05 11.40
N ALA A 652 2.32 13.64 11.18
CA ALA A 652 1.22 13.56 12.13
C ALA A 652 0.67 12.12 12.07
N THR A 653 0.70 11.43 13.20
CA THR A 653 -0.06 10.20 13.37
C THR A 653 -1.37 10.59 14.06
N ALA A 654 -2.49 10.03 13.60
CA ALA A 654 -3.66 9.97 14.45
C ALA A 654 -3.21 9.33 15.75
N ALA A 655 -3.56 9.95 16.88
CA ALA A 655 -3.54 9.22 18.13
C ALA A 655 -4.31 7.94 17.85
N PRO A 656 -3.85 6.77 18.33
CA PRO A 656 -4.69 5.58 18.23
C PRO A 656 -6.09 6.01 18.67
N VAL A 657 -7.13 5.66 17.92
CA VAL A 657 -8.44 5.58 18.56
C VAL A 657 -8.16 4.63 19.70
N ILE A 658 -8.02 5.21 20.89
CA ILE A 658 -7.96 4.44 22.10
C ILE A 658 -9.40 3.98 22.16
N VAL A 659 -9.70 2.84 21.53
CA VAL A 659 -10.70 1.95 22.08
C VAL A 659 -10.01 1.52 23.36
N GLY A 660 -10.17 2.33 24.38
CA GLY A 660 -9.52 2.21 25.66
C GLY A 660 -10.41 1.46 26.61
N LEU A 661 -9.83 1.15 27.75
CA LEU A 661 -10.63 0.76 28.89
C LEU A 661 -11.60 1.89 29.20
N SER A 662 -12.76 1.52 29.73
CA SER A 662 -13.65 2.48 30.39
C SER A 662 -13.25 2.61 31.86
N ILE A 663 -13.73 3.64 32.53
CA ILE A 663 -13.56 3.79 33.98
C ILE A 663 -14.91 4.02 34.65
N VAL A 664 -15.08 3.51 35.86
CA VAL A 664 -16.26 3.80 36.68
C VAL A 664 -16.09 5.14 37.36
N TYR A 665 -17.14 5.97 37.30
CA TYR A 665 -17.21 7.24 38.00
C TYR A 665 -18.46 7.32 38.90
N SER A 666 -18.24 7.73 40.15
CA SER A 666 -19.29 7.94 41.16
C SER A 666 -19.41 9.45 41.45
N PRO A 667 -20.58 10.08 41.20
CA PRO A 667 -20.80 11.52 41.34
C PRO A 667 -21.16 11.93 42.79
N TYR A 668 -20.57 11.28 43.79
CA TYR A 668 -20.85 11.52 45.21
C TYR A 668 -19.62 12.10 45.91
N ASN A 669 -19.90 12.96 46.88
CA ASN A 669 -18.90 13.41 47.85
C ASN A 669 -18.63 12.34 48.90
N ASN A 670 -17.57 12.53 49.69
CA ASN A 670 -17.16 11.60 50.74
C ASN A 670 -18.24 11.37 51.82
N ASP A 671 -19.18 12.30 51.97
CA ASP A 671 -20.32 12.23 52.90
C ASP A 671 -21.60 11.64 52.27
N GLY A 672 -21.55 11.27 50.99
CA GLY A 672 -22.68 10.73 50.23
C GLY A 672 -23.58 11.80 49.61
N SER A 673 -23.27 13.09 49.78
CA SER A 673 -23.99 14.17 49.08
C SER A 673 -23.67 14.20 47.58
N CYS A 674 -24.59 14.71 46.77
CA CYS A 674 -24.41 14.83 45.31
C CYS A 674 -23.36 15.88 44.97
N LYS A 675 -22.45 15.57 44.03
CA LYS A 675 -21.52 16.55 43.46
C LYS A 675 -22.22 17.55 42.55
N THR A 676 -21.77 18.79 42.59
CA THR A 676 -22.14 19.85 41.65
C THR A 676 -21.49 19.63 40.28
N ALA A 677 -22.03 20.27 39.24
CA ALA A 677 -21.47 20.20 37.88
C ALA A 677 -20.00 20.65 37.80
N GLY A 678 -19.59 21.63 38.63
CA GLY A 678 -18.21 22.12 38.69
C GLY A 678 -17.25 21.08 39.29
N GLU A 679 -17.66 20.40 40.36
CA GLU A 679 -16.88 19.33 40.99
C GLU A 679 -16.74 18.13 40.05
N VAL A 680 -17.82 17.72 39.38
CA VAL A 680 -17.78 16.65 38.37
C VAL A 680 -16.81 17.01 37.24
N LYS A 681 -16.84 18.26 36.76
CA LYS A 681 -15.89 18.72 35.74
C LYS A 681 -14.44 18.63 36.23
N SER A 682 -14.15 19.07 37.46
CA SER A 682 -12.80 19.02 38.04
C SER A 682 -12.29 17.59 38.23
N ASP A 683 -13.17 16.66 38.62
CA ASP A 683 -12.83 15.24 38.68
C ASP A 683 -12.45 14.68 37.30
N PHE A 684 -13.24 14.99 36.28
CA PHE A 684 -12.99 14.53 34.90
C PHE A 684 -11.70 15.10 34.32
N GLU A 685 -11.25 16.29 34.75
CA GLU A 685 -9.94 16.84 34.35
C GLU A 685 -8.79 15.90 34.75
N LYS A 686 -8.90 15.19 35.88
CA LYS A 686 -7.88 14.22 36.36
C LYS A 686 -7.97 12.85 35.69
N ILE A 687 -9.13 12.52 35.11
CA ILE A 687 -9.33 11.26 34.41
C ILE A 687 -8.69 11.36 33.03
N GLU A 688 -7.66 10.54 32.81
CA GLU A 688 -6.88 10.49 31.58
C GLU A 688 -6.62 9.04 31.15
N GLY A 689 -6.57 8.80 29.83
CA GLY A 689 -6.23 7.49 29.26
C GLY A 689 -7.39 6.47 29.25
N TYR A 690 -8.63 6.93 29.37
CA TYR A 690 -9.85 6.11 29.26
C TYR A 690 -10.74 6.63 28.14
N SER A 691 -11.40 5.74 27.41
CA SER A 691 -12.25 6.08 26.26
C SER A 691 -13.75 6.02 26.57
N GLY A 692 -14.10 5.62 27.77
CA GLY A 692 -15.47 5.53 28.22
C GLY A 692 -15.60 5.70 29.72
N VAL A 693 -16.78 6.11 30.15
CA VAL A 693 -17.14 6.22 31.55
C VAL A 693 -18.42 5.43 31.82
N ARG A 694 -18.43 4.70 32.94
CA ARG A 694 -19.62 4.01 33.44
C ARG A 694 -20.16 4.72 34.68
N ILE A 695 -21.48 4.90 34.72
CA ILE A 695 -22.24 5.47 35.85
C ILE A 695 -23.39 4.52 36.23
N TYR A 696 -23.86 4.60 37.47
CA TYR A 696 -24.76 3.59 38.04
C TYR A 696 -26.25 3.95 38.06
N GLY A 697 -26.58 5.23 38.18
CA GLY A 697 -27.95 5.67 38.41
C GLY A 697 -28.36 6.88 37.60
N THR A 698 -29.56 7.38 37.90
CA THR A 698 -30.15 8.58 37.29
C THR A 698 -30.25 9.76 38.27
N ASP A 699 -29.92 9.53 39.55
CA ASP A 699 -29.97 10.52 40.62
C ASP A 699 -28.78 11.51 40.58
N CYS A 700 -28.77 12.49 41.49
CA CYS A 700 -27.73 13.53 41.58
C CYS A 700 -27.47 14.35 40.30
N GLY A 701 -28.39 14.34 39.32
CA GLY A 701 -28.17 14.97 38.02
C GLY A 701 -26.97 14.37 37.27
N GLN A 702 -26.55 13.16 37.65
CA GLN A 702 -25.30 12.56 37.19
C GLN A 702 -25.25 12.38 35.69
N VAL A 703 -26.38 12.07 35.07
CA VAL A 703 -26.50 11.92 33.61
C VAL A 703 -26.09 13.23 32.92
N ALA A 704 -26.75 14.35 33.24
CA ALA A 704 -26.46 15.65 32.63
C ALA A 704 -25.04 16.15 32.94
N ASN A 705 -24.59 16.02 34.20
CA ASN A 705 -23.28 16.50 34.63
C ASN A 705 -22.12 15.69 34.02
N VAL A 706 -22.26 14.36 33.96
CA VAL A 706 -21.24 13.47 33.38
C VAL A 706 -21.17 13.62 31.88
N ILE A 707 -22.30 13.77 31.17
CA ILE A 707 -22.29 14.06 29.73
C ILE A 707 -21.52 15.35 29.45
N ALA A 708 -21.83 16.42 30.19
CA ALA A 708 -21.17 17.72 30.01
C ALA A 708 -19.66 17.64 30.23
N ALA A 709 -19.20 16.77 31.13
CA ALA A 709 -17.78 16.55 31.41
C ALA A 709 -17.11 15.55 30.44
N ALA A 710 -17.84 14.54 29.95
CA ALA A 710 -17.35 13.47 29.08
C ALA A 710 -17.26 13.91 27.61
N LYS A 711 -18.20 14.74 27.12
CA LYS A 711 -18.28 15.16 25.71
C LYS A 711 -17.02 15.89 25.22
N PRO A 712 -16.42 16.85 25.95
CA PRO A 712 -15.16 17.49 25.56
C PRO A 712 -13.96 16.54 25.47
N LYS A 713 -14.05 15.37 26.14
CA LYS A 713 -13.02 14.33 26.16
C LYS A 713 -13.32 13.16 25.20
N SER A 714 -14.38 13.27 24.39
CA SER A 714 -14.84 12.22 23.47
C SER A 714 -15.02 10.84 24.14
N MET A 715 -15.41 10.82 25.42
CA MET A 715 -15.63 9.58 26.16
C MET A 715 -17.02 9.03 25.88
N SER A 716 -17.09 7.72 25.58
CA SER A 716 -18.35 6.99 25.53
C SER A 716 -18.99 6.84 26.91
N ILE A 717 -20.31 6.72 26.97
CA ILE A 717 -21.05 6.64 28.22
C ILE A 717 -21.78 5.29 28.30
N PHE A 718 -21.49 4.54 29.35
CA PHE A 718 -22.26 3.39 29.79
C PHE A 718 -23.11 3.82 30.98
N ALA A 719 -24.38 4.10 30.75
CA ALA A 719 -25.30 4.55 31.79
C ALA A 719 -25.91 3.36 32.55
N GLY A 720 -26.39 3.62 33.76
CA GLY A 720 -27.03 2.61 34.61
C GLY A 720 -28.34 3.12 35.20
N ILE A 721 -29.29 2.21 35.37
CA ILE A 721 -30.48 2.37 36.19
C ILE A 721 -30.31 1.41 37.36
N TYR A 722 -30.06 1.95 38.57
CA TYR A 722 -29.79 1.14 39.75
C TYR A 722 -31.06 0.52 40.34
N ASP A 723 -32.13 1.31 40.46
CA ASP A 723 -33.41 0.89 41.04
C ASP A 723 -34.33 0.28 39.96
N ILE A 724 -34.78 -0.95 40.18
CA ILE A 724 -35.68 -1.66 39.27
C ILE A 724 -37.14 -1.66 39.73
N SER A 725 -37.47 -1.00 40.84
CA SER A 725 -38.83 -0.96 41.40
C SER A 725 -39.78 -0.10 40.56
N ASP A 726 -39.28 0.99 39.96
CA ASP A 726 -40.02 1.86 39.02
C ASP A 726 -39.18 2.20 37.78
N ILE A 727 -39.01 1.19 36.91
CA ILE A 727 -38.26 1.32 35.65
C ILE A 727 -38.80 2.43 34.74
N ALA A 728 -40.12 2.69 34.74
CA ALA A 728 -40.70 3.68 33.86
C ALA A 728 -40.28 5.11 34.24
N SER A 729 -40.29 5.41 35.55
CA SER A 729 -39.80 6.67 36.07
C SER A 729 -38.29 6.85 35.80
N GLU A 730 -37.50 5.81 36.08
CA GLU A 730 -36.04 5.84 35.89
C GLU A 730 -35.63 6.04 34.41
N VAL A 731 -36.30 5.34 33.48
CA VAL A 731 -36.05 5.54 32.04
C VAL A 731 -36.42 6.96 31.60
N SER A 732 -37.48 7.54 32.17
CA SER A 732 -37.86 8.92 31.89
C SER A 732 -36.81 9.92 32.40
N LEU A 733 -36.30 9.74 33.62
CA LEU A 733 -35.22 10.57 34.18
C LEU A 733 -33.94 10.47 33.37
N LEU A 734 -33.57 9.24 32.97
CA LEU A 734 -32.42 9.00 32.11
C LEU A 734 -32.59 9.72 30.76
N ALA A 735 -33.73 9.55 30.11
CA ALA A 735 -34.04 10.19 28.83
C ALA A 735 -34.04 11.73 28.90
N GLN A 736 -34.55 12.31 30.00
CA GLN A 736 -34.49 13.76 30.24
C GLN A 736 -33.05 14.26 30.35
N GLY A 737 -32.17 13.49 31.01
CA GLY A 737 -30.74 13.77 31.08
C GLY A 737 -30.05 13.78 29.71
N PHE A 738 -30.57 13.02 28.73
CA PHE A 738 -30.11 12.96 27.34
C PHE A 738 -30.94 13.80 26.37
N SER A 739 -31.66 14.83 26.83
CA SER A 739 -32.54 15.67 25.99
C SER A 739 -31.87 16.38 24.79
N GLY A 740 -30.53 16.36 24.69
CA GLY A 740 -29.76 16.78 23.51
C GLY A 740 -29.43 15.67 22.50
N GLY A 741 -29.90 14.44 22.71
CA GLY A 741 -29.61 13.24 21.92
C GLY A 741 -28.78 12.19 22.68
N TRP A 742 -28.89 10.92 22.25
CA TRP A 742 -28.15 9.78 22.80
C TRP A 742 -26.72 9.64 22.24
N GLU A 743 -26.17 10.72 21.68
CA GLU A 743 -24.84 10.74 21.08
C GLU A 743 -23.77 10.42 22.14
N GLY A 744 -22.92 9.43 21.86
CA GLY A 744 -21.88 8.96 22.79
C GLY A 744 -22.33 7.93 23.82
N VAL A 745 -23.62 7.58 23.90
CA VAL A 745 -24.11 6.54 24.83
C VAL A 745 -24.08 5.17 24.15
N THR A 746 -23.31 4.23 24.71
CA THR A 746 -23.09 2.90 24.10
C THR A 746 -24.03 1.84 24.66
N ALA A 747 -24.26 1.86 25.97
CA ALA A 747 -25.08 0.87 26.65
C ALA A 747 -25.81 1.46 27.87
N VAL A 748 -26.93 0.83 28.25
CA VAL A 748 -27.68 1.08 29.48
C VAL A 748 -27.80 -0.22 30.28
N SER A 749 -27.32 -0.23 31.53
CA SER A 749 -27.47 -1.37 32.44
C SER A 749 -28.71 -1.21 33.32
N ILE A 750 -29.52 -2.25 33.44
CA ILE A 750 -30.68 -2.34 34.32
C ILE A 750 -30.31 -3.18 35.53
N GLY A 751 -30.21 -2.55 36.69
CA GLY A 751 -29.70 -3.14 37.92
C GLY A 751 -28.17 -3.29 37.95
N ASN A 752 -27.63 -3.45 39.16
CA ASN A 752 -26.23 -3.78 39.41
C ASN A 752 -26.12 -4.70 40.64
N GLU A 753 -25.72 -5.96 40.42
CA GLU A 753 -25.52 -6.97 41.47
C GLU A 753 -26.75 -7.27 42.35
N LEU A 754 -27.96 -7.11 41.79
CA LEU A 754 -29.21 -7.29 42.53
C LEU A 754 -29.47 -8.76 42.90
N VAL A 755 -29.03 -9.71 42.07
CA VAL A 755 -29.17 -11.14 42.34
C VAL A 755 -28.11 -11.59 43.33
N ASN A 756 -26.85 -11.19 43.15
CA ASN A 756 -25.77 -11.49 44.12
C ASN A 756 -26.08 -10.95 45.52
N SER A 757 -26.61 -9.73 45.62
CA SER A 757 -26.97 -9.12 46.90
C SER A 757 -28.27 -9.64 47.52
N GLY A 758 -29.00 -10.52 46.81
CA GLY A 758 -30.30 -11.05 47.27
C GLY A 758 -31.45 -10.03 47.26
N LYS A 759 -31.26 -8.86 46.62
CA LYS A 759 -32.28 -7.80 46.52
C LYS A 759 -33.35 -8.08 45.47
N ALA A 760 -33.04 -8.90 44.46
CA ALA A 760 -34.00 -9.31 43.43
C ALA A 760 -33.73 -10.75 42.96
N SER A 761 -34.76 -11.44 42.48
CA SER A 761 -34.63 -12.71 41.76
C SER A 761 -34.21 -12.49 40.31
N VAL A 762 -33.67 -13.53 39.67
CA VAL A 762 -33.35 -13.54 38.23
C VAL A 762 -34.56 -13.14 37.39
N SER A 763 -35.74 -13.69 37.70
CA SER A 763 -36.99 -13.37 37.01
C SER A 763 -37.41 -11.90 37.13
N GLN A 764 -37.19 -11.26 38.29
CA GLN A 764 -37.48 -9.85 38.49
C GLN A 764 -36.56 -8.96 37.64
N VAL A 765 -35.27 -9.29 37.58
CA VAL A 765 -34.29 -8.56 36.77
C VAL A 765 -34.57 -8.71 35.28
N VAL A 766 -34.84 -9.93 34.81
CA VAL A 766 -35.20 -10.19 33.41
C VAL A 766 -36.49 -9.44 33.01
N ALA A 767 -37.48 -9.40 33.91
CA ALA A 767 -38.70 -8.61 33.69
C ALA A 767 -38.40 -7.11 33.58
N ALA A 768 -37.54 -6.58 34.45
CA ALA A 768 -37.13 -5.18 34.41
C ALA A 768 -36.44 -4.81 33.09
N VAL A 769 -35.51 -5.66 32.59
CA VAL A 769 -34.85 -5.47 31.29
C VAL A 769 -35.87 -5.45 30.14
N ASN A 770 -36.84 -6.39 30.16
CA ASN A 770 -37.88 -6.49 29.14
C ASN A 770 -38.85 -5.29 29.14
N ILE A 771 -39.03 -4.62 30.28
CA ILE A 771 -39.82 -3.38 30.39
C ILE A 771 -38.98 -2.17 29.96
N ALA A 772 -37.73 -2.06 30.40
CA ALA A 772 -36.87 -0.91 30.13
C ALA A 772 -36.53 -0.77 28.65
N ARG A 773 -36.22 -1.89 27.98
CA ARG A 773 -35.80 -1.93 26.58
C ARG A 773 -36.76 -1.19 25.63
N PRO A 774 -38.07 -1.51 25.55
CA PRO A 774 -38.98 -0.80 24.66
C PRO A 774 -39.16 0.68 25.04
N LEU A 775 -39.11 1.04 26.33
CA LEU A 775 -39.20 2.43 26.78
C LEU A 775 -37.98 3.25 26.33
N LEU A 776 -36.77 2.68 26.45
CA LEU A 776 -35.54 3.29 25.94
C LEU A 776 -35.57 3.46 24.43
N ARG A 777 -36.09 2.46 23.69
CA ARG A 777 -36.29 2.59 22.23
C ARG A 777 -37.26 3.71 21.89
N ALA A 778 -38.37 3.84 22.62
CA ALA A 778 -39.33 4.94 22.45
C ALA A 778 -38.72 6.32 22.76
N ALA A 779 -37.79 6.38 23.71
CA ALA A 779 -37.02 7.58 24.02
C ALA A 779 -35.90 7.89 22.99
N GLY A 780 -35.71 7.06 21.97
CA GLY A 780 -34.73 7.26 20.89
C GLY A 780 -33.35 6.62 21.11
N PHE A 781 -33.15 5.87 22.21
CA PHE A 781 -31.89 5.17 22.47
C PHE A 781 -31.74 3.95 21.55
N LYS A 782 -30.62 3.88 20.81
CA LYS A 782 -30.33 2.77 19.87
C LYS A 782 -29.23 1.81 20.34
N GLY A 783 -28.58 2.09 21.48
CA GLY A 783 -27.49 1.26 22.01
C GLY A 783 -27.97 0.01 22.76
N ASP A 784 -27.04 -0.70 23.36
CA ASP A 784 -27.28 -1.99 24.01
C ASP A 784 -28.00 -1.83 25.36
N VAL A 785 -28.92 -2.75 25.67
CA VAL A 785 -29.59 -2.85 26.97
C VAL A 785 -29.20 -4.16 27.63
N VAL A 786 -28.64 -4.07 28.84
CA VAL A 786 -28.07 -5.22 29.55
C VAL A 786 -28.45 -5.20 31.03
N THR A 787 -28.27 -6.31 31.73
CA THR A 787 -28.21 -6.36 33.21
C THR A 787 -26.80 -6.71 33.65
N VAL A 788 -26.38 -6.20 34.81
CA VAL A 788 -25.04 -6.42 35.36
C VAL A 788 -25.13 -7.13 36.71
N ASP A 789 -24.40 -8.23 36.86
CA ASP A 789 -24.22 -8.93 38.14
C ASP A 789 -22.80 -9.50 38.23
N THR A 790 -22.44 -10.16 39.34
CA THR A 790 -21.11 -10.76 39.48
C THR A 790 -20.93 -11.93 38.51
N PHE A 791 -19.70 -12.16 38.05
CA PHE A 791 -19.42 -13.23 37.09
C PHE A 791 -19.89 -14.62 37.56
N ASN A 792 -19.78 -14.93 38.85
CA ASN A 792 -20.26 -16.18 39.43
C ASN A 792 -21.78 -16.31 39.33
N THR A 793 -22.52 -15.24 39.66
CA THR A 793 -23.99 -15.21 39.56
C THR A 793 -24.44 -15.40 38.12
N VAL A 794 -23.78 -14.76 37.16
CA VAL A 794 -24.13 -14.87 35.74
C VAL A 794 -23.82 -16.25 35.17
N ILE A 795 -22.69 -16.87 35.56
CA ILE A 795 -22.39 -18.27 35.18
C ILE A 795 -23.44 -19.23 35.74
N ALA A 796 -23.89 -19.01 36.97
CA ALA A 796 -24.92 -19.84 37.60
C ALA A 796 -26.33 -19.59 37.04
N ASN A 797 -26.59 -18.42 36.47
CA ASN A 797 -27.90 -18.00 35.96
C ASN A 797 -27.77 -17.39 34.54
N PRO A 798 -27.57 -18.22 33.48
CA PRO A 798 -27.39 -17.73 32.10
C PRO A 798 -28.58 -16.92 31.56
N GLU A 799 -29.76 -17.03 32.15
CA GLU A 799 -30.96 -16.24 31.84
C GLU A 799 -30.70 -14.72 31.88
N LEU A 800 -29.80 -14.26 32.76
CA LEU A 800 -29.37 -12.85 32.84
C LEU A 800 -28.62 -12.41 31.57
N CYS A 801 -27.77 -13.29 31.05
CA CYS A 801 -27.09 -13.09 29.77
C CYS A 801 -28.07 -13.14 28.61
N GLU A 802 -29.05 -14.05 28.63
CA GLU A 802 -30.04 -14.20 27.57
C GLU A 802 -30.90 -12.94 27.39
N ALA A 803 -31.35 -12.34 28.49
CA ALA A 803 -32.13 -11.10 28.49
C ALA A 803 -31.32 -9.86 28.02
N SER A 804 -29.99 -9.91 28.14
CA SER A 804 -29.08 -8.82 27.80
C SER A 804 -28.60 -8.88 26.34
N ASP A 805 -28.34 -7.72 25.73
CA ASP A 805 -27.75 -7.65 24.39
C ASP A 805 -26.32 -8.22 24.33
N PHE A 806 -25.54 -8.01 25.39
CA PHE A 806 -24.27 -8.70 25.64
C PHE A 806 -24.18 -9.13 27.11
N ALA A 807 -23.32 -10.10 27.41
CA ALA A 807 -23.06 -10.55 28.77
C ALA A 807 -22.21 -9.50 29.52
N ALA A 808 -22.77 -8.87 30.55
CA ALA A 808 -22.11 -7.82 31.31
C ALA A 808 -21.89 -8.28 32.76
N VAL A 809 -20.64 -8.28 33.23
CA VAL A 809 -20.28 -8.82 34.55
C VAL A 809 -19.31 -7.97 35.34
N ASN A 810 -19.48 -7.96 36.67
CA ASN A 810 -18.48 -7.45 37.60
C ASN A 810 -17.55 -8.59 38.02
N ALA A 811 -16.24 -8.39 37.89
CA ALA A 811 -15.23 -9.43 38.09
C ALA A 811 -13.94 -8.84 38.69
N HIS A 812 -13.86 -8.80 40.02
CA HIS A 812 -12.68 -8.32 40.71
C HIS A 812 -11.78 -9.49 41.15
N PRO A 813 -10.52 -9.59 40.66
CA PRO A 813 -9.60 -10.66 41.06
C PRO A 813 -9.30 -10.67 42.55
N PHE A 814 -9.45 -9.53 43.24
CA PHE A 814 -9.23 -9.42 44.68
C PHE A 814 -10.08 -10.39 45.52
N PHE A 815 -11.27 -10.75 45.06
CA PHE A 815 -12.14 -11.69 45.79
C PHE A 815 -11.75 -13.16 45.60
N ASP A 816 -10.77 -13.46 44.75
CA ASP A 816 -10.15 -14.79 44.66
C ASP A 816 -8.93 -14.87 45.61
N PRO A 817 -8.95 -15.73 46.65
CA PRO A 817 -7.86 -15.81 47.62
C PRO A 817 -6.54 -16.30 47.04
N THR A 818 -6.52 -16.79 45.80
CA THR A 818 -5.33 -17.27 45.09
C THR A 818 -4.77 -16.24 44.11
N ALA A 819 -5.50 -15.16 43.84
CA ALA A 819 -5.07 -14.14 42.90
C ALA A 819 -3.97 -13.24 43.51
N THR A 820 -2.99 -12.88 42.69
CA THR A 820 -1.98 -11.86 43.00
C THR A 820 -2.20 -10.64 42.11
N ALA A 821 -1.75 -9.47 42.55
CA ALA A 821 -1.88 -8.24 41.80
C ALA A 821 -1.30 -8.36 40.37
N GLN A 822 -0.11 -8.95 40.23
CA GLN A 822 0.55 -9.11 38.94
C GLN A 822 -0.22 -10.06 38.00
N ASN A 823 -1.04 -10.97 38.55
CA ASN A 823 -1.88 -11.90 37.80
C ASN A 823 -3.32 -11.39 37.56
N ALA A 824 -3.66 -10.15 37.98
CA ALA A 824 -5.01 -9.61 37.87
C ALA A 824 -5.55 -9.59 36.43
N GLY A 825 -4.72 -9.21 35.45
CA GLY A 825 -5.10 -9.20 34.04
C GLY A 825 -5.37 -10.60 33.47
N PRO A 826 -4.40 -11.54 33.54
CA PRO A 826 -4.62 -12.91 33.09
C PRO A 826 -5.79 -13.62 33.81
N TRP A 827 -5.99 -13.36 35.10
CA TRP A 827 -7.16 -13.85 35.84
C TRP A 827 -8.46 -13.35 35.21
N ALA A 828 -8.59 -12.03 35.00
CA ALA A 828 -9.78 -11.44 34.41
C ALA A 828 -10.03 -11.97 32.99
N LYS A 829 -8.98 -12.24 32.20
CA LYS A 829 -9.09 -12.82 30.87
C LYS A 829 -9.65 -14.24 30.89
N LYS A 830 -9.26 -15.05 31.87
CA LYS A 830 -9.82 -16.37 32.10
C LYS A 830 -11.29 -16.28 32.49
N THR A 831 -11.61 -15.42 33.46
CA THR A 831 -12.99 -15.19 33.91
C THR A 831 -13.92 -14.77 32.78
N LEU A 832 -13.45 -13.88 31.88
CA LEU A 832 -14.21 -13.50 30.68
C LEU A 832 -14.52 -14.70 29.77
N ALA A 833 -13.57 -15.63 29.60
CA ALA A 833 -13.76 -16.82 28.79
C ALA A 833 -14.78 -17.79 29.42
N ASP A 834 -14.74 -17.95 30.75
CA ASP A 834 -15.66 -18.81 31.50
C ASP A 834 -17.10 -18.26 31.41
N VAL A 835 -17.30 -16.95 31.58
CA VAL A 835 -18.60 -16.30 31.39
C VAL A 835 -19.09 -16.42 29.95
N LYS A 836 -18.20 -16.21 28.96
CA LYS A 836 -18.56 -16.37 27.54
C LYS A 836 -19.03 -17.79 27.23
N ALA A 837 -18.39 -18.81 27.83
CA ALA A 837 -18.80 -20.20 27.67
C ALA A 837 -20.19 -20.45 28.29
N ALA A 838 -20.44 -19.95 29.51
CA ALA A 838 -21.74 -20.09 30.17
C ALA A 838 -22.88 -19.37 29.42
N CYS A 839 -22.58 -18.24 28.77
CA CYS A 839 -23.55 -17.42 28.04
C CYS A 839 -23.64 -17.76 26.55
N GLY A 840 -23.34 -19.00 26.16
CA GLY A 840 -23.54 -19.51 24.80
C GLY A 840 -22.67 -18.84 23.72
N GLY A 841 -21.53 -18.28 24.09
CA GLY A 841 -20.62 -17.59 23.17
C GLY A 841 -20.97 -16.14 22.86
N LYS A 842 -21.98 -15.57 23.52
CA LYS A 842 -22.38 -14.15 23.40
C LYS A 842 -21.19 -13.23 23.69
N LYS A 843 -21.20 -12.01 23.12
CA LYS A 843 -20.20 -10.97 23.47
C LYS A 843 -20.22 -10.78 24.98
N THR A 844 -19.04 -10.74 25.61
CA THR A 844 -18.90 -10.58 27.07
C THR A 844 -18.01 -9.38 27.36
N VAL A 845 -18.42 -8.57 28.33
CA VAL A 845 -17.73 -7.35 28.77
C VAL A 845 -17.62 -7.37 30.29
N ILE A 846 -16.44 -7.07 30.82
CA ILE A 846 -16.28 -6.84 32.26
C ILE A 846 -16.60 -5.39 32.56
N THR A 847 -17.70 -5.16 33.26
CA THR A 847 -18.20 -3.82 33.58
C THR A 847 -17.56 -3.22 34.82
N GLU A 848 -16.87 -4.04 35.62
CA GLU A 848 -16.02 -3.62 36.74
C GLU A 848 -14.89 -4.63 36.98
N VAL A 849 -13.66 -4.12 37.00
CA VAL A 849 -12.47 -4.84 37.49
C VAL A 849 -11.57 -3.87 38.22
N GLY A 850 -10.97 -4.29 39.31
CA GLY A 850 -10.08 -3.42 40.08
C GLY A 850 -9.33 -4.17 41.17
N TRP A 851 -8.59 -3.39 41.96
CA TRP A 851 -7.89 -3.86 43.15
C TRP A 851 -7.91 -2.76 44.21
N PRO A 852 -8.19 -3.06 45.48
CA PRO A 852 -8.27 -2.04 46.52
C PRO A 852 -6.89 -1.60 47.04
N SER A 853 -6.79 -0.32 47.40
CA SER A 853 -5.57 0.30 47.94
C SER A 853 -5.40 0.08 49.45
N ALA A 854 -6.47 -0.26 50.17
CA ALA A 854 -6.48 -0.56 51.61
C ALA A 854 -7.61 -1.53 51.99
N GLY A 855 -7.56 -2.06 53.21
CA GLY A 855 -8.49 -3.06 53.76
C GLY A 855 -7.76 -4.30 54.28
N ASN A 856 -8.50 -5.39 54.47
CA ASN A 856 -7.95 -6.66 54.92
C ASN A 856 -7.53 -7.54 53.73
N ALA A 857 -6.48 -8.34 53.90
CA ALA A 857 -6.05 -9.30 52.88
C ALA A 857 -7.04 -10.47 52.74
N ASN A 858 -7.21 -10.95 51.52
CA ASN A 858 -7.93 -12.17 51.18
C ASN A 858 -6.93 -13.19 50.61
N GLY A 859 -6.33 -14.02 51.47
CA GLY A 859 -5.29 -14.96 51.05
C GLY A 859 -4.07 -14.25 50.42
N ALA A 860 -3.76 -14.59 49.17
CA ALA A 860 -2.70 -13.96 48.37
C ALA A 860 -3.09 -12.58 47.81
N ALA A 861 -4.38 -12.22 47.84
CA ALA A 861 -4.88 -10.93 47.40
C ALA A 861 -4.71 -9.89 48.53
N ILE A 862 -3.57 -9.19 48.50
CA ILE A 862 -3.19 -8.19 49.50
C ILE A 862 -3.53 -6.78 48.99
N PRO A 863 -4.37 -5.98 49.69
CA PRO A 863 -4.62 -4.60 49.32
C PRO A 863 -3.44 -3.70 49.70
N SER A 864 -2.97 -2.88 48.77
CA SER A 864 -2.01 -1.80 48.99
C SER A 864 -1.99 -0.88 47.78
N GLU A 865 -1.53 0.37 47.92
CA GLU A 865 -1.37 1.27 46.77
C GLU A 865 -0.44 0.68 45.68
N GLN A 866 0.62 -0.03 46.09
CA GLN A 866 1.53 -0.67 45.14
C GLN A 866 0.87 -1.84 44.42
N ASN A 867 0.16 -2.71 45.14
CA ASN A 867 -0.54 -3.84 44.54
C ASN A 867 -1.69 -3.37 43.65
N GLN A 868 -2.36 -2.27 44.00
CA GLN A 868 -3.35 -1.65 43.12
C GLN A 868 -2.71 -1.18 41.81
N LYS A 869 -1.58 -0.47 41.87
CA LYS A 869 -0.85 -0.06 40.65
C LYS A 869 -0.44 -1.25 39.79
N ASP A 870 0.12 -2.29 40.40
CA ASP A 870 0.54 -3.51 39.71
C ASP A 870 -0.64 -4.24 39.06
N ALA A 871 -1.79 -4.33 39.75
CA ALA A 871 -2.99 -4.95 39.23
C ALA A 871 -3.59 -4.18 38.06
N ILE A 872 -3.70 -2.85 38.18
CA ILE A 872 -4.19 -2.00 37.10
C ILE A 872 -3.24 -2.06 35.88
N ALA A 873 -1.93 -2.10 36.10
CA ALA A 873 -0.94 -2.30 35.03
C ALA A 873 -1.08 -3.69 34.36
N SER A 874 -1.31 -4.75 35.14
CA SER A 874 -1.58 -6.10 34.64
C SER A 874 -2.86 -6.13 33.77
N ILE A 875 -3.95 -5.49 34.22
CA ILE A 875 -5.20 -5.37 33.48
C ILE A 875 -4.99 -4.57 32.17
N LYS A 876 -4.35 -3.39 32.25
CA LYS A 876 -4.05 -2.54 31.09
C LYS A 876 -3.15 -3.19 30.06
N SER A 877 -2.25 -4.08 30.47
CA SER A 877 -1.41 -4.84 29.54
C SER A 877 -2.14 -6.05 28.94
N THR A 878 -3.18 -6.56 29.59
CA THR A 878 -3.95 -7.71 29.12
C THR A 878 -5.10 -7.33 28.19
N PHE A 879 -5.72 -6.17 28.42
CA PHE A 879 -6.93 -5.74 27.71
C PHE A 879 -6.70 -4.41 26.99
N SER A 880 -7.10 -4.37 25.71
CA SER A 880 -7.24 -3.13 24.96
C SER A 880 -8.64 -2.54 25.07
N LYS A 881 -9.69 -3.36 25.15
CA LYS A 881 -11.11 -2.96 25.19
C LYS A 881 -11.96 -3.94 26.02
N ASP A 882 -13.28 -3.73 26.06
CA ASP A 882 -14.29 -4.61 26.69
C ASP A 882 -14.13 -4.79 28.22
N VAL A 883 -13.40 -3.88 28.87
CA VAL A 883 -13.16 -3.88 30.32
C VAL A 883 -13.28 -2.46 30.87
N THR A 884 -13.93 -2.33 32.02
CA THR A 884 -14.10 -1.08 32.76
C THR A 884 -13.38 -1.15 34.09
N VAL A 885 -12.44 -0.24 34.32
CA VAL A 885 -11.65 -0.15 35.56
C VAL A 885 -12.49 0.47 36.68
N PHE A 886 -12.51 -0.19 37.83
CA PHE A 886 -13.22 0.22 39.03
C PHE A 886 -12.21 0.65 40.12
N SER A 887 -12.25 1.87 40.65
CA SER A 887 -13.03 3.06 40.25
C SER A 887 -12.11 4.27 40.10
N ALA A 888 -12.61 5.41 39.59
CA ALA A 888 -11.80 6.62 39.47
C ALA A 888 -11.28 7.13 40.83
N PHE A 889 -12.18 7.29 41.80
CA PHE A 889 -11.87 7.83 43.12
C PHE A 889 -12.44 6.96 44.24
N ASN A 890 -11.88 7.10 45.45
CA ASN A 890 -12.31 6.40 46.65
C ASN A 890 -13.73 6.85 47.05
N ASP A 891 -14.62 5.88 47.23
CA ASP A 891 -16.01 6.09 47.62
C ASP A 891 -16.15 6.04 49.16
N LEU A 892 -15.68 7.07 49.87
CA LEU A 892 -15.65 7.06 51.34
C LEU A 892 -17.05 7.03 52.00
N TRP A 893 -18.09 7.35 51.23
CA TRP A 893 -19.48 7.29 51.66
C TRP A 893 -19.99 5.84 51.79
N LYS A 894 -19.31 4.86 51.17
CA LYS A 894 -19.66 3.44 51.29
C LYS A 894 -19.28 2.89 52.67
N THR A 895 -20.03 1.91 53.14
CA THR A 895 -19.80 1.27 54.44
C THR A 895 -18.96 0.01 54.27
N ASN A 896 -17.82 -0.05 54.95
CA ASN A 896 -16.99 -1.26 54.99
C ASN A 896 -17.72 -2.41 55.69
N SER A 897 -17.54 -3.63 55.16
CA SER A 897 -18.09 -4.85 55.76
C SER A 897 -17.03 -5.95 55.82
N ALA A 898 -17.19 -6.87 56.77
CA ALA A 898 -16.33 -8.05 56.86
C ALA A 898 -16.43 -8.96 55.63
N ALA A 899 -17.61 -9.03 55.01
CA ALA A 899 -17.86 -9.82 53.79
C ALA A 899 -17.04 -9.32 52.59
N THR A 900 -16.68 -8.04 52.59
CA THR A 900 -15.91 -7.40 51.51
C THR A 900 -14.51 -7.01 51.97
N PHE A 901 -14.03 -7.65 53.04
CA PHE A 901 -12.70 -7.46 53.61
C PHE A 901 -12.39 -6.00 53.99
N ASN A 902 -13.42 -5.22 54.34
CA ASN A 902 -13.32 -3.79 54.63
C ASN A 902 -12.65 -2.96 53.51
N THR A 903 -12.93 -3.28 52.25
CA THR A 903 -12.30 -2.63 51.09
C THR A 903 -13.21 -1.64 50.34
N GLU A 904 -14.52 -1.59 50.62
CA GLU A 904 -15.53 -0.81 49.86
C GLU A 904 -15.14 0.64 49.58
N GLN A 905 -14.42 1.27 50.50
CA GLN A 905 -14.04 2.68 50.41
C GLN A 905 -12.78 2.94 49.56
N TRP A 906 -12.02 1.91 49.18
CA TRP A 906 -10.60 2.04 48.82
C TRP A 906 -10.24 1.63 47.37
N TRP A 907 -11.20 1.67 46.45
CA TRP A 907 -11.03 1.21 45.06
C TRP A 907 -10.57 2.28 44.07
N GLY A 908 -10.47 3.55 44.50
CA GLY A 908 -10.12 4.68 43.65
C GLY A 908 -8.68 4.67 43.19
N ILE A 909 -8.44 4.52 41.88
CA ILE A 909 -7.09 4.49 41.31
C ILE A 909 -6.39 5.85 41.33
N TYR A 910 -7.15 6.94 41.42
CA TYR A 910 -6.64 8.30 41.63
C TYR A 910 -6.68 8.73 43.10
N GLY A 911 -6.98 7.80 44.02
CA GLY A 911 -7.13 8.10 45.44
C GLY A 911 -8.40 8.88 45.75
N GLN A 912 -8.30 9.92 46.57
CA GLN A 912 -9.45 10.74 46.96
C GLN A 912 -9.74 11.85 45.94
N SER A 913 -11.02 12.11 45.68
CA SER A 913 -11.47 13.28 44.92
C SER A 913 -11.16 14.55 45.73
N THR A 914 -10.79 15.66 45.05
CA THR A 914 -10.53 16.94 45.72
C THR A 914 -11.85 17.57 46.09
N GLN A 915 -12.04 17.82 47.38
CA GLN A 915 -13.08 18.71 47.89
C GLN A 915 -12.75 20.17 47.58
#